data_AF-A0A075GKW2-F1
#
_entry.id   AF-A0A075GKW2-F1
#
_cell.length_a   1.000
_cell.length_b   1.000
_cell.length_c   1.000
_cell.angle_alpha   90.00
_cell.angle_beta   90.00
_cell.angle_gamma   90.00
#
_symmetry.space_group_name_H-M   'P 1'
#
loop_
_entity.id
_entity.type
_entity.pdbx_description
1 polymer ?
#
loop_
_entity_poly.entity_id
_entity_poly.type
_entity_poly.pdbx_seq_one_letter_code
_entity_poly.pdbx_strand_id
1 'polypeptide(L)'
;MPNNHIIGDVDAQITCCDSVEIDYYLLGEGDETGKGTLSPFSADLTTEQDVWVTSSVSQLTEIARWRVPQATSGSYPISTWTLSVNYEVVNAGGVQANVSAEVKIGGKSWTGSSNTNPAYTPGLGTVDVTIDIDEQGNIFSSGELIVVVLSVQTLIFNSPDDEAGVRFIWGTDEYASNLRANIPLVKMDWQPAVVNGNSVQIPVVLHSGYGAAIWEKSTTEFKIDGVVVDTVVATMHNDGAQVYLNWQAPESSQDGVYEVNLSLTVSESQVQPFNGGFSYVLAFGGGSGSGYGIFPADEPLRSGGSQISVKIDAEVQGGDRIHRTTQIELEGPMATWMRWGLDNIGNDSLDSLSQWRKIQGSSSTEVTHNNQQVDSSEVQALETYLSGRASSLKQFMFDGLMLDSGRLLGVEPIEAAAAPTVSIDVNDDYGFSDSTITITIESLENIKVGEKSVLFDNFVRPQASATPFWTELTIDARLKTSMMVGTAAVDGSGIDYSHKRFIYTETVTVSKTTLVGEDAMSDYRVAYVIGSLAHSPLVTLLQSFAMFVAFTFLARKLTKDKPRVGFWLTSVLFTGVWGYSYFFALPLVFMLVALGVAGVMMLAVAVVTPKISLDDALADEAAYFTIMPSIGIRKKRVKIPVVKCPVCADKIAVRTTKRPVRVRCDGCDTRLKIS
;
A
#
# COMPACT_ATOMS: atom_id res chain seq x y z
N MET A 1 23.03 -39.93 -47.87
CA MET A 1 23.91 -39.79 -46.68
C MET A 1 23.00 -39.37 -45.54
N PRO A 2 23.03 -40.04 -44.37
CA PRO A 2 22.10 -39.73 -43.30
C PRO A 2 22.54 -38.43 -42.61
N ASN A 3 21.64 -37.45 -42.54
CA ASN A 3 21.75 -36.32 -41.62
C ASN A 3 21.49 -36.86 -40.23
N ASN A 4 22.54 -36.99 -39.42
CA ASN A 4 22.39 -37.17 -37.98
C ASN A 4 21.65 -35.94 -37.42
N HIS A 5 20.43 -36.15 -36.95
CA HIS A 5 19.85 -35.27 -35.95
C HIS A 5 20.75 -35.34 -34.71
N ILE A 6 21.38 -34.23 -34.37
CA ILE A 6 22.00 -34.04 -33.06
C ILE A 6 20.82 -33.85 -32.10
N ILE A 7 20.24 -34.95 -31.64
CA ILE A 7 19.49 -34.97 -30.38
C ILE A 7 20.49 -35.55 -29.39
N GLY A 8 21.23 -34.66 -28.72
CA GLY A 8 21.86 -35.03 -27.47
C GLY A 8 20.78 -34.91 -26.41
N ASP A 9 20.39 -36.03 -25.78
CA ASP A 9 19.81 -35.95 -24.44
C ASP A 9 20.84 -35.20 -23.58
N VAL A 10 20.45 -34.02 -23.12
CA VAL A 10 21.24 -33.25 -22.16
C VAL A 10 20.85 -33.79 -20.79
N ASP A 11 21.70 -34.60 -20.16
CA ASP A 11 21.50 -35.03 -18.79
C ASP A 11 21.60 -33.82 -17.83
N ALA A 12 20.85 -33.86 -16.73
CA ALA A 12 20.92 -32.84 -15.69
C ALA A 12 22.34 -32.70 -15.13
N GLN A 13 22.82 -31.47 -14.96
CA GLN A 13 24.17 -31.19 -14.49
C GLN A 13 24.20 -30.09 -13.43
N ILE A 14 24.86 -30.40 -12.31
CA ILE A 14 25.10 -29.46 -11.21
C ILE A 14 26.33 -28.62 -11.54
N THR A 15 26.16 -27.29 -11.68
CA THR A 15 27.22 -26.41 -12.23
C THR A 15 27.74 -25.35 -11.25
N CYS A 16 27.06 -25.08 -10.13
CA CYS A 16 27.47 -24.10 -9.12
C CYS A 16 26.99 -24.56 -7.72
N CYS A 17 27.64 -24.23 -6.60
CA CYS A 17 28.96 -23.60 -6.40
C CYS A 17 29.64 -24.21 -5.16
N ASP A 18 30.98 -24.26 -5.17
CA ASP A 18 31.77 -24.41 -3.94
C ASP A 18 31.44 -23.25 -2.97
N SER A 19 31.74 -23.40 -1.67
CA SER A 19 31.47 -22.37 -0.66
C SER A 19 32.09 -21.01 -1.04
N VAL A 20 31.32 -19.93 -0.88
CA VAL A 20 31.75 -18.53 -1.11
C VAL A 20 31.79 -17.80 0.23
N GLU A 21 32.71 -16.84 0.36
CA GLU A 21 32.76 -15.94 1.53
C GLU A 21 31.58 -14.97 1.50
N ILE A 22 30.70 -15.06 2.50
CA ILE A 22 29.57 -14.15 2.67
C ILE A 22 29.37 -13.81 4.15
N ASP A 23 28.60 -12.75 4.39
CA ASP A 23 28.20 -12.34 5.74
C ASP A 23 26.91 -13.10 6.14
N TYR A 24 26.95 -13.77 7.30
CA TYR A 24 25.78 -14.35 7.95
C TYR A 24 25.38 -13.48 9.15
N TYR A 25 24.25 -12.79 9.03
CA TYR A 25 23.70 -11.90 10.04
C TYR A 25 23.19 -12.67 11.26
N LEU A 26 23.47 -12.10 12.45
CA LEU A 26 23.03 -12.62 13.74
C LEU A 26 21.60 -12.14 14.00
N LEU A 27 20.67 -13.09 14.20
CA LEU A 27 19.25 -12.81 14.41
C LEU A 27 18.71 -13.54 15.64
N GLY A 28 17.61 -13.03 16.20
CA GLY A 28 16.88 -13.65 17.30
C GLY A 28 17.58 -13.57 18.66
N GLU A 29 16.89 -14.01 19.71
CA GLU A 29 17.42 -14.08 21.07
C GLU A 29 18.53 -15.13 21.14
N GLY A 30 19.75 -14.73 21.48
CA GLY A 30 20.95 -15.58 21.50
C GLY A 30 21.02 -16.53 22.70
N ASP A 31 19.92 -17.12 23.13
CA ASP A 31 19.84 -17.92 24.36
C ASP A 31 20.00 -19.44 24.15
N GLU A 32 20.09 -20.18 25.26
CA GLU A 32 20.13 -21.66 25.26
C GLU A 32 18.83 -22.29 24.73
N THR A 33 17.73 -21.53 24.59
CA THR A 33 16.46 -22.03 24.03
C THR A 33 16.53 -22.19 22.51
N GLY A 34 17.64 -21.77 21.89
CA GLY A 34 17.98 -22.03 20.50
C GLY A 34 17.25 -21.12 19.51
N LYS A 35 16.78 -19.95 19.95
CA LYS A 35 16.12 -18.98 19.08
C LYS A 35 17.09 -18.19 18.20
N GLY A 36 18.36 -18.08 18.58
CA GLY A 36 19.39 -17.38 17.81
C GLY A 36 19.69 -18.08 16.49
N THR A 37 19.56 -17.38 15.38
CA THR A 37 19.81 -17.91 14.03
C THR A 37 20.85 -17.09 13.27
N LEU A 38 21.52 -17.74 12.32
CA LEU A 38 22.36 -17.12 11.31
C LEU A 38 21.58 -17.07 9.99
N SER A 39 21.53 -15.89 9.36
CA SER A 39 20.89 -15.71 8.05
C SER A 39 21.84 -15.03 7.07
N PRO A 40 22.00 -15.51 5.83
CA PRO A 40 22.81 -14.85 4.81
C PRO A 40 22.08 -13.66 4.16
N PHE A 41 20.80 -13.45 4.49
CA PHE A 41 19.96 -12.46 3.85
C PHE A 41 19.95 -11.16 4.65
N SER A 42 20.38 -10.05 4.05
CA SER A 42 20.29 -8.73 4.71
C SER A 42 18.84 -8.31 4.96
N ALA A 43 17.90 -8.78 4.12
CA ALA A 43 16.48 -8.48 4.26
C ALA A 43 15.82 -9.06 5.54
N ASP A 44 16.54 -9.88 6.32
CA ASP A 44 16.04 -10.40 7.61
C ASP A 44 16.36 -9.47 8.81
N LEU A 45 17.17 -8.42 8.60
CA LEU A 45 17.50 -7.43 9.63
C LEU A 45 16.26 -6.57 9.92
N THR A 46 15.67 -6.75 11.09
CA THR A 46 14.39 -6.10 11.45
C THR A 46 14.33 -5.73 12.92
N THR A 47 14.62 -6.66 13.81
CA THR A 47 14.38 -6.54 15.24
C THR A 47 15.70 -6.46 16.02
N GLU A 48 15.89 -5.40 16.80
CA GLU A 48 17.05 -5.26 17.70
C GLU A 48 16.99 -6.33 18.79
N GLN A 49 18.15 -6.95 19.03
CA GLN A 49 18.39 -7.91 20.08
C GLN A 49 19.66 -7.53 20.82
N ASP A 50 19.69 -7.82 22.12
CA ASP A 50 20.84 -7.50 22.93
C ASP A 50 21.03 -8.41 24.13
N VAL A 51 22.26 -8.43 24.64
CA VAL A 51 22.60 -9.03 25.93
C VAL A 51 23.39 -8.03 26.77
N TRP A 52 22.90 -7.79 27.99
CA TRP A 52 23.47 -6.84 28.95
C TRP A 52 24.34 -7.54 29.99
N VAL A 53 25.61 -7.13 30.10
CA VAL A 53 26.59 -7.68 31.05
C VAL A 53 27.03 -6.59 32.03
N THR A 54 26.65 -6.74 33.31
CA THR A 54 26.87 -5.73 34.37
C THR A 54 27.95 -6.08 35.39
N SER A 55 28.41 -7.33 35.42
CA SER A 55 29.39 -7.78 36.40
C SER A 55 30.72 -8.10 35.75
N SER A 56 31.82 -7.82 36.45
CA SER A 56 33.14 -8.27 35.99
C SER A 56 33.19 -9.79 36.02
N VAL A 57 33.52 -10.37 34.87
CA VAL A 57 33.55 -11.80 34.66
C VAL A 57 35.02 -12.27 34.69
N SER A 58 35.33 -13.30 35.47
CA SER A 58 36.67 -13.89 35.56
C SER A 58 36.75 -15.35 35.08
N GLN A 59 35.67 -15.86 34.49
CA GLN A 59 35.54 -17.22 33.97
C GLN A 59 34.81 -17.16 32.62
N LEU A 60 35.08 -18.12 31.72
CA LEU A 60 34.41 -18.18 30.42
C LEU A 60 32.89 -18.20 30.60
N THR A 61 32.23 -17.14 30.11
CA THR A 61 30.78 -16.98 30.17
C THR A 61 30.24 -16.83 28.75
N GLU A 62 29.28 -17.68 28.39
CA GLU A 62 28.55 -17.61 27.12
C GLU A 62 27.67 -16.35 27.13
N ILE A 63 27.83 -15.51 26.10
CA ILE A 63 27.01 -14.30 25.91
C ILE A 63 25.81 -14.64 25.06
N ALA A 64 26.07 -15.26 23.91
CA ALA A 64 25.05 -15.57 22.95
C ALA A 64 25.46 -16.72 22.04
N ARG A 65 24.46 -17.43 21.52
CA ARG A 65 24.63 -18.55 20.59
C ARG A 65 23.71 -18.38 19.39
N TRP A 66 24.24 -18.68 18.21
CA TRP A 66 23.48 -18.70 16.97
C TRP A 66 23.74 -19.99 16.20
N ARG A 67 22.76 -20.40 15.42
CA ARG A 67 22.86 -21.59 14.57
C ARG A 67 22.37 -21.31 13.16
N VAL A 68 23.00 -21.93 12.19
CA VAL A 68 22.43 -22.02 10.84
C VAL A 68 21.22 -22.97 10.93
N PRO A 69 19.99 -22.54 10.59
CA PRO A 69 18.77 -23.33 10.77
C PRO A 69 18.85 -24.70 10.09
N GLN A 70 19.29 -24.71 8.83
CA GLN A 70 19.74 -25.91 8.12
C GLN A 70 20.89 -25.54 7.19
N ALA A 71 22.03 -26.24 7.33
CA ALA A 71 23.17 -26.03 6.47
C ALA A 71 22.97 -26.71 5.11
N THR A 72 23.43 -26.09 4.01
CA THR A 72 23.46 -26.73 2.70
C THR A 72 24.61 -27.74 2.65
N SER A 73 24.38 -28.92 2.09
CA SER A 73 25.44 -29.91 1.93
C SER A 73 26.51 -29.40 0.97
N GLY A 74 27.78 -29.68 1.24
CA GLY A 74 28.88 -29.21 0.41
C GLY A 74 30.22 -29.15 1.15
N SER A 75 31.28 -28.81 0.42
CA SER A 75 32.63 -28.65 0.96
C SER A 75 32.87 -27.24 1.48
N TYR A 76 33.64 -27.11 2.56
CA TYR A 76 34.17 -25.83 3.04
C TYR A 76 35.71 -25.87 3.07
N PRO A 77 36.40 -24.80 2.62
CA PRO A 77 37.85 -24.75 2.55
C PRO A 77 38.47 -24.30 3.88
N ILE A 78 39.79 -24.52 3.99
CA ILE A 78 40.64 -23.84 4.97
C ILE A 78 40.51 -22.33 4.74
N SER A 79 40.05 -21.60 5.75
CA SER A 79 39.74 -20.18 5.66
C SER A 79 39.74 -19.53 7.05
N THR A 80 39.83 -18.21 7.10
CA THR A 80 39.75 -17.45 8.34
C THR A 80 38.40 -16.76 8.41
N TRP A 81 37.59 -17.11 9.40
CA TRP A 81 36.26 -16.52 9.60
C TRP A 81 36.35 -15.37 10.59
N THR A 82 35.46 -14.38 10.45
CA THR A 82 35.42 -13.22 11.34
C THR A 82 34.03 -13.02 11.89
N LEU A 83 33.89 -13.10 13.21
CA LEU A 83 32.66 -12.74 13.91
C LEU A 83 32.75 -11.27 14.34
N SER A 84 31.85 -10.43 13.83
CA SER A 84 31.79 -9.00 14.11
C SER A 84 30.52 -8.69 14.91
N VAL A 85 30.66 -8.19 16.14
CA VAL A 85 29.54 -7.93 17.05
C VAL A 85 29.58 -6.50 17.55
N ASN A 86 28.48 -5.76 17.33
CA ASN A 86 28.33 -4.42 17.87
C ASN A 86 28.18 -4.45 19.39
N TYR A 87 28.76 -3.45 20.05
CA TYR A 87 28.66 -3.29 21.49
C TYR A 87 28.44 -1.84 21.89
N GLU A 88 27.87 -1.65 23.08
CA GLU A 88 27.71 -0.36 23.75
C GLU A 88 28.26 -0.44 25.17
N VAL A 89 29.24 0.39 25.50
CA VAL A 89 29.72 0.55 26.89
C VAL A 89 28.98 1.72 27.54
N VAL A 90 28.25 1.44 28.62
CA VAL A 90 27.47 2.44 29.37
C VAL A 90 28.06 2.62 30.77
N ASN A 91 28.09 3.88 31.25
CA ASN A 91 28.49 4.26 32.62
C ASN A 91 29.87 3.73 33.07
N ALA A 92 30.81 3.57 32.14
CA ALA A 92 32.21 3.23 32.43
C ALA A 92 33.16 4.04 31.54
N GLY A 93 34.36 4.32 32.05
CA GLY A 93 35.45 4.96 31.29
C GLY A 93 36.08 4.07 30.21
N GLY A 94 35.59 2.83 30.06
CA GLY A 94 35.99 1.84 29.06
C GLY A 94 35.97 0.43 29.66
N VAL A 95 36.18 -0.59 28.83
CA VAL A 95 36.18 -2.01 29.26
C VAL A 95 37.39 -2.73 28.70
N GLN A 96 38.05 -3.53 29.52
CA GLN A 96 39.00 -4.54 29.06
C GLN A 96 38.29 -5.88 29.05
N ALA A 97 37.97 -6.41 27.86
CA ALA A 97 37.35 -7.71 27.75
C ALA A 97 38.13 -8.62 26.79
N ASN A 98 38.33 -9.87 27.18
CA ASN A 98 38.84 -10.92 26.30
C ASN A 98 37.64 -11.68 25.75
N VAL A 99 37.23 -11.29 24.54
CA VAL A 99 36.10 -11.89 23.83
C VAL A 99 36.63 -13.03 22.97
N SER A 100 35.98 -14.19 23.04
CA SER A 100 36.29 -15.39 22.27
C SER A 100 35.05 -15.89 21.55
N ALA A 101 35.23 -16.55 20.41
CA ALA A 101 34.16 -17.14 19.65
C ALA A 101 34.50 -18.59 19.31
N GLU A 102 33.52 -19.48 19.42
CA GLU A 102 33.64 -20.89 19.05
C GLU A 102 32.69 -21.19 17.89
N VAL A 103 33.24 -21.76 16.81
CA VAL A 103 32.47 -22.28 15.66
C VAL A 103 32.47 -23.79 15.74
N LYS A 104 31.29 -24.40 15.67
CA LYS A 104 31.09 -25.85 15.61
C LYS A 104 30.45 -26.21 14.27
N ILE A 105 31.05 -27.14 13.55
CA ILE A 105 30.50 -27.70 12.32
C ILE A 105 30.45 -29.21 12.50
N GLY A 106 29.24 -29.76 12.66
CA GLY A 106 29.05 -31.18 12.95
C GLY A 106 29.77 -31.59 14.25
N GLY A 107 30.76 -32.48 14.14
CA GLY A 107 31.55 -32.98 15.28
C GLY A 107 32.85 -32.23 15.57
N LYS A 108 33.15 -31.15 14.85
CA LYS A 108 34.41 -30.39 14.92
C LYS A 108 34.18 -28.99 15.49
N SER A 109 35.19 -28.44 16.17
CA SER A 109 35.12 -27.14 16.85
C SER A 109 36.41 -26.34 16.68
N TRP A 110 36.28 -25.07 16.33
CA TRP A 110 37.38 -24.11 16.24
C TRP A 110 37.09 -22.92 17.15
N THR A 111 38.12 -22.38 17.78
CA THR A 111 38.00 -21.25 18.72
C THR A 111 38.93 -20.13 18.32
N GLY A 112 38.38 -18.93 18.21
CA GLY A 112 39.12 -17.68 18.02
C GLY A 112 39.03 -16.77 19.24
N SER A 113 39.95 -15.83 19.35
CA SER A 113 39.90 -14.77 20.36
C SER A 113 40.17 -13.41 19.71
N SER A 114 39.51 -12.38 20.23
CA SER A 114 39.90 -10.99 19.98
C SER A 114 41.37 -10.76 20.39
N ASN A 115 42.02 -9.76 19.80
CA ASN A 115 43.45 -9.46 19.99
C ASN A 115 43.87 -9.46 21.47
N THR A 116 45.16 -9.69 21.76
CA THR A 116 45.67 -9.67 23.15
C THR A 116 45.50 -8.28 23.78
N ASN A 117 44.70 -8.19 24.86
CA ASN A 117 44.30 -6.96 25.59
C ASN A 117 43.44 -5.95 24.78
N PRO A 118 42.20 -6.28 24.35
CA PRO A 118 41.30 -5.30 23.77
C PRO A 118 40.81 -4.34 24.85
N ALA A 119 41.12 -3.05 24.70
CA ALA A 119 40.46 -1.99 25.46
C ALA A 119 39.35 -1.39 24.58
N TYR A 120 38.11 -1.54 25.02
CA TYR A 120 36.91 -1.01 24.37
C TYR A 120 36.59 0.38 24.90
N THR A 121 36.33 1.30 23.98
CA THR A 121 36.02 2.70 24.29
C THR A 121 34.59 2.85 24.77
N PRO A 122 34.29 3.87 25.61
CA PRO A 122 32.92 4.23 25.95
C PRO A 122 32.06 4.51 24.71
N GLY A 123 30.77 4.18 24.77
CA GLY A 123 29.83 4.34 23.66
C GLY A 123 29.78 3.14 22.72
N LEU A 124 29.35 3.38 21.47
CA LEU A 124 29.15 2.35 20.45
C LEU A 124 30.47 1.96 19.76
N GLY A 125 30.64 0.68 19.47
CA GLY A 125 31.74 0.14 18.69
C GLY A 125 31.48 -1.28 18.21
N THR A 126 32.48 -1.90 17.58
CA THR A 126 32.39 -3.27 17.06
C THR A 126 33.56 -4.11 17.58
N VAL A 127 33.28 -5.36 17.97
CA VAL A 127 34.28 -6.36 18.35
C VAL A 127 34.41 -7.38 17.22
N ASP A 128 35.64 -7.54 16.72
CA ASP A 128 35.97 -8.54 15.71
C ASP A 128 36.75 -9.70 16.36
N VAL A 129 36.26 -10.91 16.16
CA VAL A 129 36.91 -12.15 16.59
C VAL A 129 37.26 -12.99 15.37
N THR A 130 38.56 -13.23 15.19
CA THR A 130 39.11 -14.02 14.08
C THR A 130 39.23 -15.48 14.48
N ILE A 131 38.71 -16.38 13.65
CA ILE A 131 38.63 -17.83 13.89
C ILE A 131 39.28 -18.54 12.70
N ASP A 132 40.37 -19.25 12.93
CA ASP A 132 41.08 -19.98 11.87
C ASP A 132 40.51 -21.39 11.70
N ILE A 133 39.90 -21.64 10.54
CA ILE A 133 39.46 -22.97 10.12
C ILE A 133 40.65 -23.65 9.43
N ASP A 134 41.34 -24.50 10.17
CA ASP A 134 42.65 -25.08 9.82
C ASP A 134 42.57 -26.36 8.98
N GLU A 135 41.36 -26.89 8.74
CA GLU A 135 41.13 -28.09 7.95
C GLU A 135 39.97 -27.94 6.96
N GLN A 136 40.14 -28.55 5.78
CA GLN A 136 39.06 -28.70 4.82
C GLN A 136 38.09 -29.80 5.30
N GLY A 137 36.79 -29.58 5.12
CA GLY A 137 35.78 -30.57 5.45
C GLY A 137 34.56 -30.52 4.55
N ASN A 138 33.59 -31.39 4.85
CA ASN A 138 32.33 -31.50 4.14
C ASN A 138 31.17 -31.49 5.13
N ILE A 139 30.10 -30.82 4.74
CA ILE A 139 28.78 -30.89 5.34
C ILE A 139 28.03 -32.01 4.63
N PHE A 140 27.76 -33.11 5.33
CA PHE A 140 27.32 -34.37 4.70
C PHE A 140 25.82 -34.38 4.38
N SER A 141 25.01 -33.68 5.16
CA SER A 141 23.55 -33.64 4.98
C SER A 141 22.98 -32.26 5.25
N SER A 142 21.91 -31.92 4.54
CA SER A 142 21.05 -30.80 4.90
C SER A 142 20.50 -31.03 6.30
N GLY A 143 20.92 -30.21 7.25
CA GLY A 143 20.55 -30.34 8.67
C GLY A 143 21.69 -30.66 9.64
N GLU A 144 22.93 -30.81 9.18
CA GLU A 144 24.08 -30.71 10.10
C GLU A 144 24.12 -29.32 10.73
N LEU A 145 24.31 -29.27 12.05
CA LEU A 145 24.28 -28.03 12.80
C LEU A 145 25.62 -27.30 12.68
N ILE A 146 25.54 -26.07 12.17
CA ILE A 146 26.60 -25.07 12.32
C ILE A 146 26.20 -24.17 13.47
N VAL A 147 27.04 -24.07 14.49
CA VAL A 147 26.76 -23.29 15.70
C VAL A 147 27.91 -22.33 15.94
N VAL A 148 27.59 -21.08 16.23
CA VAL A 148 28.54 -20.05 16.65
C VAL A 148 28.18 -19.62 18.06
N VAL A 149 29.18 -19.62 18.95
CA VAL A 149 29.03 -19.25 20.35
C VAL A 149 29.96 -18.09 20.65
N LEU A 150 29.41 -16.96 21.05
CA LEU A 150 30.17 -15.83 21.58
C LEU A 150 30.33 -16.00 23.08
N SER A 151 31.56 -15.87 23.56
CA SER A 151 31.89 -15.98 24.99
C SER A 151 32.87 -14.91 25.41
N VAL A 152 32.82 -14.54 26.69
CA VAL A 152 33.78 -13.61 27.29
C VAL A 152 34.55 -14.34 28.39
N GLN A 153 35.87 -14.36 28.27
CA GLN A 153 36.76 -15.06 29.19
C GLN A 153 37.12 -14.21 30.41
N THR A 154 37.39 -12.93 30.18
CA THR A 154 37.64 -11.94 31.24
C THR A 154 36.98 -10.62 30.84
N LEU A 155 36.29 -9.95 31.76
CA LEU A 155 35.70 -8.63 31.54
C LEU A 155 35.93 -7.74 32.76
N ILE A 156 36.62 -6.62 32.57
CA ILE A 156 37.00 -5.68 33.62
C ILE A 156 36.60 -4.27 33.20
N PHE A 157 35.80 -3.60 34.03
CA PHE A 157 35.38 -2.21 33.81
C PHE A 157 36.44 -1.22 34.33
N ASN A 158 36.75 -0.20 33.53
CA ASN A 158 37.63 0.89 33.94
C ASN A 158 36.79 2.06 34.46
N SER A 159 36.97 2.42 35.73
CA SER A 159 36.20 3.50 36.39
C SER A 159 34.68 3.33 36.21
N PRO A 160 34.08 2.23 36.70
CA PRO A 160 32.63 2.04 36.64
C PRO A 160 31.90 3.02 37.56
N ASP A 161 30.87 3.68 37.04
CA ASP A 161 29.85 4.41 37.82
C ASP A 161 28.67 3.46 38.15
N ASP A 162 27.59 4.00 38.74
CA ASP A 162 26.36 3.24 38.99
C ASP A 162 25.79 2.68 37.65
N GLU A 163 25.40 1.40 37.66
CA GLU A 163 24.86 0.68 36.49
C GLU A 163 25.84 0.53 35.30
N ALA A 164 27.16 0.53 35.56
CA ALA A 164 28.15 0.22 34.54
C ALA A 164 27.94 -1.16 33.88
N GLY A 165 28.02 -1.22 32.55
CA GLY A 165 27.86 -2.47 31.82
C GLY A 165 28.26 -2.38 30.35
N VAL A 166 28.28 -3.54 29.68
CA VAL A 166 28.43 -3.65 28.23
C VAL A 166 27.22 -4.36 27.65
N ARG A 167 26.64 -3.76 26.61
CA ARG A 167 25.57 -4.34 25.78
C ARG A 167 26.21 -4.90 24.53
N PHE A 168 25.94 -6.16 24.19
CA PHE A 168 26.22 -6.68 22.85
C PHE A 168 24.91 -6.61 22.05
N ILE A 169 24.94 -6.04 20.85
CA ILE A 169 23.74 -5.65 20.08
C ILE A 169 23.79 -6.26 18.67
N TRP A 170 22.65 -6.75 18.16
CA TRP A 170 22.50 -7.26 16.79
C TRP A 170 21.05 -7.18 16.28
N GLY A 171 20.82 -7.53 15.01
CA GLY A 171 19.49 -7.86 14.47
C GLY A 171 18.80 -6.77 13.63
N THR A 172 19.38 -5.59 13.51
CA THR A 172 18.87 -4.48 12.66
C THR A 172 19.93 -4.01 11.65
N ASP A 173 19.53 -3.21 10.67
CA ASP A 173 20.45 -2.59 9.71
C ASP A 173 21.49 -1.68 10.38
N GLU A 174 21.11 -0.98 11.45
CA GLU A 174 22.03 -0.14 12.24
C GLU A 174 23.05 -1.00 13.02
N TYR A 175 22.62 -2.17 13.49
CA TYR A 175 23.43 -3.11 14.27
C TYR A 175 23.59 -4.44 13.53
N ALA A 176 24.11 -4.39 12.30
CA ALA A 176 24.28 -5.54 11.39
C ALA A 176 25.45 -6.47 11.78
N SER A 177 25.46 -6.92 13.03
CA SER A 177 26.44 -7.88 13.56
C SER A 177 26.34 -9.20 12.78
N ASN A 178 27.49 -9.76 12.38
CA ASN A 178 27.55 -10.86 11.41
C ASN A 178 28.75 -11.78 11.64
N LEU A 179 28.66 -12.97 11.05
CA LEU A 179 29.77 -13.90 10.85
C LEU A 179 30.14 -13.90 9.36
N ARG A 180 31.32 -13.41 9.01
CA ARG A 180 31.90 -13.61 7.68
C ARG A 180 32.53 -15.00 7.60
N ALA A 181 31.96 -15.86 6.75
CA ALA A 181 32.32 -17.27 6.67
C ALA A 181 32.19 -17.85 5.25
N ASN A 182 32.97 -18.91 4.99
CA ASN A 182 32.94 -19.67 3.74
C ASN A 182 32.15 -20.96 3.93
N ILE A 183 30.83 -20.88 3.77
CA ILE A 183 29.92 -22.01 3.95
C ILE A 183 29.16 -22.25 2.62
N PRO A 184 28.92 -23.51 2.20
CA PRO A 184 28.03 -23.81 1.09
C PRO A 184 26.64 -23.22 1.33
N LEU A 185 26.13 -22.43 0.38
CA LEU A 185 24.80 -21.82 0.50
C LEU A 185 23.78 -22.40 -0.49
N VAL A 186 24.16 -22.53 -1.76
CA VAL A 186 23.26 -22.96 -2.83
C VAL A 186 23.99 -23.87 -3.82
N LYS A 187 23.29 -24.90 -4.29
CA LYS A 187 23.69 -25.67 -5.47
C LYS A 187 22.67 -25.45 -6.58
N MET A 188 23.15 -25.21 -7.80
CA MET A 188 22.32 -25.04 -8.98
C MET A 188 22.38 -26.31 -9.83
N ASP A 189 21.26 -27.03 -9.87
CA ASP A 189 21.08 -28.24 -10.68
C ASP A 189 20.26 -27.92 -11.93
N TRP A 190 20.94 -27.85 -13.08
CA TRP A 190 20.34 -27.48 -14.36
C TRP A 190 19.67 -28.69 -15.00
N GLN A 191 18.39 -28.57 -15.34
CA GLN A 191 17.59 -29.63 -15.93
C GLN A 191 17.50 -29.47 -17.46
N PRO A 192 17.08 -30.51 -18.20
CA PRO A 192 16.91 -30.42 -19.65
C PRO A 192 15.90 -29.32 -20.03
N ALA A 193 16.22 -28.54 -21.07
CA ALA A 193 15.33 -27.50 -21.58
C ALA A 193 14.14 -28.10 -22.35
N VAL A 194 12.95 -27.54 -22.18
CA VAL A 194 11.76 -27.87 -22.95
C VAL A 194 11.56 -26.82 -24.02
N VAL A 195 11.55 -27.23 -25.29
CA VAL A 195 11.36 -26.34 -26.44
C VAL A 195 10.03 -26.63 -27.10
N ASN A 196 9.18 -25.60 -27.24
CA ASN A 196 7.91 -25.64 -27.95
C ASN A 196 7.83 -24.49 -28.96
N GLY A 197 8.14 -24.79 -30.23
CA GLY A 197 8.28 -23.76 -31.26
C GLY A 197 9.42 -22.79 -30.92
N ASN A 198 9.08 -21.52 -30.67
CA ASN A 198 10.00 -20.47 -30.23
C ASN A 198 9.99 -20.23 -28.71
N SER A 199 9.12 -20.91 -27.96
CA SER A 199 9.08 -20.83 -26.50
C SER A 199 10.04 -21.86 -25.92
N VAL A 200 10.94 -21.45 -25.05
CA VAL A 200 11.92 -22.28 -24.38
C VAL A 200 11.73 -22.15 -22.88
N GLN A 201 11.54 -23.27 -22.19
CA GLN A 201 11.52 -23.32 -20.73
C GLN A 201 12.78 -24.04 -20.23
N ILE A 202 13.53 -23.39 -19.35
CA ILE A 202 14.78 -23.95 -18.79
C ILE A 202 14.60 -24.07 -17.28
N PRO A 203 14.45 -25.29 -16.74
CA PRO A 203 14.36 -25.49 -15.31
C PRO A 203 15.75 -25.54 -14.65
N VAL A 204 15.88 -24.93 -13.49
CA VAL A 204 17.03 -25.05 -12.59
C VAL A 204 16.53 -25.24 -11.17
N VAL A 205 17.04 -26.26 -10.48
CA VAL A 205 16.73 -26.52 -9.08
C VAL A 205 17.82 -25.89 -8.22
N LEU A 206 17.42 -24.96 -7.35
CA LEU A 206 18.28 -24.32 -6.37
C LEU A 206 18.19 -25.11 -5.06
N HIS A 207 19.18 -25.95 -4.77
CA HIS A 207 19.23 -26.67 -3.51
C HIS A 207 19.86 -25.80 -2.41
N SER A 208 19.12 -25.52 -1.35
CA SER A 208 19.59 -24.73 -0.21
C SER A 208 18.94 -25.16 1.10
N GLY A 209 19.71 -25.16 2.19
CA GLY A 209 19.17 -25.35 3.54
C GLY A 209 18.20 -24.24 3.98
N TYR A 210 18.14 -23.12 3.26
CA TYR A 210 17.17 -22.06 3.52
C TYR A 210 15.82 -22.27 2.78
N GLY A 211 15.64 -23.39 2.07
CA GLY A 211 14.39 -23.67 1.35
C GLY A 211 14.12 -22.63 0.24
N ALA A 212 12.86 -22.28 0.03
CA ALA A 212 12.46 -21.28 -0.97
C ALA A 212 13.00 -19.87 -0.70
N ALA A 213 13.44 -19.59 0.54
CA ALA A 213 14.01 -18.30 0.90
C ALA A 213 15.28 -17.95 0.10
N ILE A 214 15.99 -18.96 -0.43
CA ILE A 214 17.14 -18.73 -1.31
C ILE A 214 16.76 -17.99 -2.59
N TRP A 215 15.56 -18.23 -3.11
CA TRP A 215 15.04 -17.51 -4.28
C TRP A 215 14.40 -16.21 -3.83
N GLU A 216 13.46 -16.30 -2.88
CA GLU A 216 12.65 -15.18 -2.41
C GLU A 216 13.52 -14.00 -1.95
N LYS A 217 14.52 -14.23 -1.12
CA LYS A 217 15.30 -13.16 -0.48
C LYS A 217 16.57 -12.77 -1.25
N SER A 218 16.73 -13.27 -2.48
CA SER A 218 17.90 -13.02 -3.31
C SER A 218 17.55 -12.13 -4.50
N THR A 219 18.54 -11.37 -4.96
CA THR A 219 18.47 -10.71 -6.26
C THR A 219 19.07 -11.63 -7.31
N THR A 220 18.29 -11.95 -8.34
CA THR A 220 18.69 -12.89 -9.39
C THR A 220 18.67 -12.26 -10.77
N GLU A 221 19.59 -12.66 -11.63
CA GLU A 221 19.66 -12.23 -13.01
C GLU A 221 19.92 -13.44 -13.92
N PHE A 222 18.98 -13.74 -14.81
CA PHE A 222 19.15 -14.75 -15.86
C PHE A 222 19.63 -14.09 -17.14
N LYS A 223 20.59 -14.74 -17.81
CA LYS A 223 21.10 -14.32 -19.11
C LYS A 223 21.10 -15.47 -20.10
N ILE A 224 20.69 -15.19 -21.34
CA ILE A 224 20.88 -16.08 -22.49
C ILE A 224 21.78 -15.36 -23.49
N ASP A 225 22.93 -15.95 -23.81
CA ASP A 225 24.00 -15.35 -24.63
C ASP A 225 24.39 -13.92 -24.19
N GLY A 226 24.34 -13.69 -22.87
CA GLY A 226 24.64 -12.38 -22.26
C GLY A 226 23.48 -11.38 -22.25
N VAL A 227 22.32 -11.71 -22.83
CA VAL A 227 21.10 -10.88 -22.80
C VAL A 227 20.25 -11.25 -21.59
N VAL A 228 19.88 -10.26 -20.79
CA VAL A 228 19.04 -10.46 -19.59
C VAL A 228 17.62 -10.87 -20.00
N VAL A 229 17.06 -11.86 -19.29
CA VAL A 229 15.70 -12.34 -19.47
C VAL A 229 14.96 -12.29 -18.14
N ASP A 230 13.86 -11.54 -18.09
CA ASP A 230 13.14 -11.25 -16.84
C ASP A 230 11.94 -12.17 -16.61
N THR A 231 11.57 -12.99 -17.60
CA THR A 231 10.43 -13.91 -17.54
C THR A 231 10.81 -15.20 -16.82
N VAL A 232 10.84 -15.11 -15.49
CA VAL A 232 11.24 -16.21 -14.61
C VAL A 232 10.12 -16.53 -13.63
N VAL A 233 9.88 -17.81 -13.41
CA VAL A 233 8.93 -18.28 -12.39
C VAL A 233 9.60 -19.29 -11.49
N ALA A 234 9.45 -19.13 -10.19
CA ALA A 234 9.86 -20.13 -9.22
C ALA A 234 8.66 -20.90 -8.68
N THR A 235 8.87 -22.16 -8.35
CA THR A 235 7.93 -23.05 -7.66
C THR A 235 8.59 -23.58 -6.38
N MET A 236 7.76 -24.09 -5.47
CA MET A 236 8.26 -24.76 -4.27
C MET A 236 9.00 -26.05 -4.63
N HIS A 237 10.14 -26.30 -3.97
CA HIS A 237 10.86 -27.56 -4.07
C HIS A 237 11.28 -28.05 -2.68
N ASN A 238 11.25 -29.36 -2.44
CA ASN A 238 11.49 -29.93 -1.10
C ASN A 238 12.88 -29.55 -0.53
N ASP A 239 13.87 -29.39 -1.39
CA ASP A 239 15.25 -29.07 -1.01
C ASP A 239 15.66 -27.63 -1.36
N GLY A 240 14.71 -26.73 -1.64
CA GLY A 240 14.99 -25.33 -1.98
C GLY A 240 13.91 -24.67 -2.83
N ALA A 241 14.27 -24.18 -4.02
CA ALA A 241 13.33 -23.62 -5.01
C ALA A 241 13.61 -24.21 -6.40
N GLN A 242 12.57 -24.48 -7.18
CA GLN A 242 12.71 -24.85 -8.58
C GLN A 242 12.31 -23.68 -9.46
N VAL A 243 13.23 -23.24 -10.31
CA VAL A 243 13.08 -22.01 -11.09
C VAL A 243 13.00 -22.36 -12.56
N TYR A 244 12.05 -21.76 -13.26
CA TYR A 244 11.80 -21.93 -14.68
C TYR A 244 12.05 -20.59 -15.38
N LEU A 245 13.08 -20.56 -16.22
CA LEU A 245 13.29 -19.47 -17.15
C LEU A 245 12.40 -19.70 -18.38
N ASN A 246 11.44 -18.82 -18.62
CA ASN A 246 10.54 -18.89 -19.77
C ASN A 246 11.00 -17.88 -20.82
N TRP A 247 11.75 -18.33 -21.81
CA TRP A 247 12.29 -17.46 -22.85
C TRP A 247 11.53 -17.61 -24.17
N GLN A 248 11.02 -16.49 -24.69
CA GLN A 248 10.48 -16.43 -26.05
C GLN A 248 11.60 -16.02 -27.02
N ALA A 249 12.13 -16.99 -27.76
CA ALA A 249 13.21 -16.76 -28.71
C ALA A 249 12.72 -15.91 -29.91
N PRO A 250 13.47 -14.87 -30.32
CA PRO A 250 13.14 -14.08 -31.51
C PRO A 250 12.93 -14.94 -32.75
N GLU A 251 12.07 -14.52 -33.69
CA GLU A 251 11.83 -15.26 -34.94
C GLU A 251 13.09 -15.47 -35.79
N SER A 252 14.11 -14.64 -35.61
CA SER A 252 15.42 -14.75 -36.27
C SER A 252 16.37 -15.78 -35.64
N SER A 253 15.99 -16.41 -34.52
CA SER A 253 16.83 -17.36 -33.80
C SER A 253 17.03 -18.63 -34.63
N GLN A 254 18.27 -19.12 -34.66
CA GLN A 254 18.63 -20.33 -35.40
C GLN A 254 18.91 -21.47 -34.42
N ASP A 255 18.70 -22.71 -34.87
CA ASP A 255 19.13 -23.90 -34.14
C ASP A 255 20.63 -23.80 -33.83
N GLY A 256 21.02 -24.01 -32.57
CA GLY A 256 22.37 -23.73 -32.14
C GLY A 256 22.61 -24.01 -30.66
N VAL A 257 23.82 -23.63 -30.21
CA VAL A 257 24.21 -23.69 -28.81
C VAL A 257 23.99 -22.31 -28.20
N TYR A 258 23.24 -22.25 -27.12
CA TYR A 258 22.94 -21.04 -26.36
C TYR A 258 23.53 -21.17 -24.95
N GLU A 259 24.23 -20.14 -24.49
CA GLU A 259 24.80 -20.07 -23.14
C GLU A 259 23.79 -19.44 -22.19
N VAL A 260 23.39 -20.18 -21.16
CA VAL A 260 22.41 -19.74 -20.17
C VAL A 260 23.09 -19.62 -18.82
N ASN A 261 23.02 -18.44 -18.21
CA ASN A 261 23.69 -18.13 -16.95
C ASN A 261 22.67 -17.58 -15.94
N LEU A 262 22.79 -18.00 -14.68
CA LEU A 262 22.08 -17.49 -13.52
C LEU A 262 23.09 -16.86 -12.55
N SER A 263 22.88 -15.58 -12.23
CA SER A 263 23.60 -14.87 -11.17
C SER A 263 22.66 -14.67 -9.98
N LEU A 264 23.09 -15.02 -8.76
CA LEU A 264 22.29 -14.90 -7.54
C LEU A 264 23.08 -14.16 -6.44
N THR A 265 22.47 -13.14 -5.84
CA THR A 265 23.07 -12.29 -4.78
C THR A 265 22.16 -12.27 -3.55
N VAL A 266 22.68 -12.60 -2.36
CA VAL A 266 21.88 -12.69 -1.12
C VAL A 266 22.05 -11.50 -0.17
N SER A 267 23.08 -10.69 -0.37
CA SER A 267 23.31 -9.47 0.41
C SER A 267 24.02 -8.41 -0.42
N GLU A 268 23.74 -7.14 -0.14
CA GLU A 268 24.42 -6.01 -0.80
C GLU A 268 25.92 -5.96 -0.51
N SER A 269 26.36 -6.51 0.63
CA SER A 269 27.79 -6.59 0.98
C SER A 269 28.55 -7.69 0.24
N GLN A 270 27.84 -8.55 -0.51
CA GLN A 270 28.42 -9.67 -1.24
C GLN A 270 29.30 -9.17 -2.39
N VAL A 271 30.60 -9.52 -2.35
CA VAL A 271 31.58 -9.06 -3.34
C VAL A 271 31.38 -9.73 -4.70
N GLN A 272 30.97 -11.01 -4.73
CA GLN A 272 30.76 -11.78 -5.96
C GLN A 272 29.46 -12.57 -5.88
N PRO A 273 28.56 -12.48 -6.88
CA PRO A 273 27.34 -13.29 -6.93
C PRO A 273 27.66 -14.77 -7.12
N PHE A 274 26.73 -15.62 -6.70
CA PHE A 274 26.73 -17.04 -7.06
C PHE A 274 26.38 -17.16 -8.54
N ASN A 275 27.33 -17.63 -9.35
CA ASN A 275 27.14 -17.77 -10.78
C ASN A 275 27.13 -19.25 -11.16
N GLY A 276 26.04 -19.69 -11.79
CA GLY A 276 25.95 -20.98 -12.46
C GLY A 276 25.49 -20.78 -13.89
N GLY A 277 25.78 -21.75 -14.75
CA GLY A 277 25.32 -21.69 -16.12
C GLY A 277 25.51 -22.99 -16.87
N PHE A 278 24.85 -23.11 -18.00
CA PHE A 278 24.90 -24.30 -18.84
C PHE A 278 24.76 -23.93 -20.32
N SER A 279 25.37 -24.71 -21.19
CA SER A 279 25.25 -24.55 -22.64
C SER A 279 24.22 -25.52 -23.19
N TYR A 280 23.07 -25.00 -23.63
CA TYR A 280 21.98 -25.80 -24.19
C TYR A 280 22.07 -25.87 -25.71
N VAL A 281 21.87 -27.07 -26.26
CA VAL A 281 21.63 -27.24 -27.70
C VAL A 281 20.13 -27.08 -27.92
N LEU A 282 19.72 -25.95 -28.49
CA LEU A 282 18.31 -25.65 -28.75
C LEU A 282 18.02 -25.81 -30.24
N ALA A 283 16.95 -26.55 -30.56
CA ALA A 283 16.42 -26.70 -31.90
C ALA A 283 14.99 -26.16 -31.93
N PHE A 284 14.76 -25.07 -32.66
CA PHE A 284 13.47 -24.43 -32.77
C PHE A 284 12.64 -25.16 -33.84
N GLY A 285 11.50 -25.71 -33.42
CA GLY A 285 10.62 -26.46 -34.31
C GLY A 285 9.89 -25.56 -35.32
N GLY A 286 9.80 -26.00 -36.57
CA GLY A 286 8.94 -25.36 -37.58
C GLY A 286 7.46 -25.70 -37.41
N GLY A 287 6.78 -25.16 -36.38
CA GLY A 287 5.31 -25.09 -36.33
C GLY A 287 4.62 -25.31 -34.97
N SER A 288 3.59 -24.50 -34.76
CA SER A 288 2.44 -24.61 -33.82
C SER A 288 2.72 -24.80 -32.32
N GLY A 289 3.57 -23.97 -31.72
CA GLY A 289 3.38 -23.71 -30.28
C GLY A 289 1.96 -23.19 -30.05
N SER A 290 1.34 -23.55 -28.92
CA SER A 290 -0.01 -23.08 -28.56
C SER A 290 -0.10 -21.55 -28.49
N GLY A 291 1.04 -20.87 -28.37
CA GLY A 291 1.14 -19.42 -28.18
C GLY A 291 0.90 -19.01 -26.73
N TYR A 292 0.56 -19.97 -25.86
CA TYR A 292 0.15 -19.75 -24.47
C TYR A 292 1.28 -19.99 -23.46
N GLY A 293 2.54 -20.09 -23.90
CA GLY A 293 3.68 -20.37 -23.02
C GLY A 293 3.70 -21.80 -22.50
N ILE A 294 4.59 -22.07 -21.51
CA ILE A 294 4.73 -23.38 -20.88
C ILE A 294 4.41 -23.21 -19.39
N PHE A 295 3.37 -23.90 -18.93
CA PHE A 295 2.99 -23.93 -17.51
C PHE A 295 3.97 -24.84 -16.75
N PRO A 296 4.50 -24.41 -15.58
CA PRO A 296 5.34 -25.27 -14.76
C PRO A 296 4.53 -26.44 -14.19
N ALA A 297 5.22 -27.54 -13.87
CA ALA A 297 4.58 -28.74 -13.33
C ALA A 297 4.09 -28.54 -11.87
N ASP A 298 4.82 -27.75 -11.10
CA ASP A 298 4.56 -27.47 -9.68
C ASP A 298 3.96 -26.07 -9.47
N GLU A 299 3.33 -25.86 -8.31
CA GLU A 299 2.67 -24.59 -7.97
C GLU A 299 3.67 -23.42 -7.91
N PRO A 300 3.44 -22.33 -8.69
CA PRO A 300 4.25 -21.12 -8.63
C PRO A 300 4.27 -20.46 -7.24
N LEU A 301 5.40 -19.86 -6.89
CA LEU A 301 5.51 -18.99 -5.74
C LEU A 301 4.67 -17.72 -5.96
N ARG A 302 3.99 -17.30 -4.89
CA ARG A 302 3.19 -16.06 -4.84
C ARG A 302 4.02 -14.83 -4.43
N SER A 303 5.17 -15.07 -3.82
CA SER A 303 6.18 -14.07 -3.44
C SER A 303 6.93 -13.57 -4.66
N GLY A 304 7.49 -12.36 -4.57
CA GLY A 304 8.21 -11.71 -5.68
C GLY A 304 7.66 -10.33 -6.07
N GLY A 305 6.75 -9.77 -5.28
CA GLY A 305 6.34 -8.36 -5.41
C GLY A 305 5.34 -8.07 -6.53
N SER A 306 4.15 -8.65 -6.43
CA SER A 306 3.00 -8.30 -7.26
C SER A 306 2.45 -6.91 -6.97
N GLN A 307 1.81 -6.35 -7.99
CA GLN A 307 1.04 -5.11 -7.88
C GLN A 307 -0.46 -5.44 -7.74
N ILE A 308 -1.15 -4.68 -6.91
CA ILE A 308 -2.60 -4.77 -6.73
C ILE A 308 -3.26 -3.40 -6.91
N SER A 309 -4.29 -3.35 -7.74
CA SER A 309 -5.13 -2.18 -7.96
C SER A 309 -6.56 -2.49 -7.54
N VAL A 310 -7.09 -1.68 -6.63
CA VAL A 310 -8.41 -1.87 -6.03
C VAL A 310 -9.30 -0.69 -6.35
N LYS A 311 -10.43 -0.98 -6.97
CA LYS A 311 -11.48 0.00 -7.25
C LYS A 311 -12.77 -0.35 -6.53
N ILE A 312 -13.22 0.53 -5.65
CA ILE A 312 -14.43 0.33 -4.83
C ILE A 312 -15.50 1.33 -5.24
N ASP A 313 -16.66 0.82 -5.60
CA ASP A 313 -17.85 1.61 -5.85
C ASP A 313 -19.01 1.17 -4.95
N ALA A 314 -19.33 1.99 -3.96
CA ALA A 314 -20.44 1.77 -3.04
C ALA A 314 -21.57 2.77 -3.31
N GLU A 315 -22.78 2.28 -3.56
CA GLU A 315 -23.98 3.10 -3.76
C GLU A 315 -25.15 2.65 -2.87
N VAL A 316 -25.81 3.61 -2.23
CA VAL A 316 -27.04 3.34 -1.45
C VAL A 316 -28.21 3.05 -2.40
N GLN A 317 -28.74 1.82 -2.36
CA GLN A 317 -29.94 1.41 -3.09
C GLN A 317 -31.17 1.35 -2.17
N GLY A 318 -32.31 1.85 -2.64
CA GLY A 318 -33.63 1.51 -2.09
C GLY A 318 -33.87 1.75 -0.59
N GLY A 319 -33.14 2.69 0.03
CA GLY A 319 -33.39 3.18 1.40
C GLY A 319 -32.52 2.58 2.49
N ASP A 320 -32.30 1.25 2.46
CA ASP A 320 -31.73 0.53 3.62
C ASP A 320 -30.53 -0.36 3.28
N ARG A 321 -30.03 -0.33 2.04
CA ARG A 321 -28.94 -1.21 1.58
C ARG A 321 -27.87 -0.44 0.84
N ILE A 322 -26.63 -0.90 0.97
CA ILE A 322 -25.47 -0.43 0.21
C ILE A 322 -25.08 -1.55 -0.73
N HIS A 323 -25.10 -1.26 -2.03
CA HIS A 323 -24.56 -2.11 -3.07
C HIS A 323 -23.12 -1.70 -3.31
N ARG A 324 -22.18 -2.62 -3.17
CA ARG A 324 -20.75 -2.36 -3.32
C ARG A 324 -20.17 -3.28 -4.38
N THR A 325 -19.58 -2.69 -5.41
CA THR A 325 -18.79 -3.38 -6.44
C THR A 325 -17.32 -3.11 -6.17
N THR A 326 -16.55 -4.17 -5.93
CA THR A 326 -15.11 -4.11 -5.68
C THR A 326 -14.40 -4.83 -6.82
N GLN A 327 -13.61 -4.09 -7.60
CA GLN A 327 -12.79 -4.63 -8.67
C GLN A 327 -11.34 -4.68 -8.17
N ILE A 328 -10.74 -5.87 -8.24
CA ILE A 328 -9.38 -6.16 -7.82
C ILE A 328 -8.60 -6.56 -9.06
N GLU A 329 -7.64 -5.75 -9.47
CA GLU A 329 -6.71 -6.00 -10.56
C GLU A 329 -5.38 -6.45 -9.96
N LEU A 330 -4.86 -7.59 -10.39
CA LEU A 330 -3.61 -8.19 -9.89
C LEU A 330 -2.66 -8.49 -11.05
N GLU A 331 -1.37 -8.22 -10.85
CA GLU A 331 -0.29 -8.38 -11.83
C GLU A 331 0.93 -9.08 -11.21
N GLY A 332 1.88 -9.56 -12.02
CA GLY A 332 3.13 -10.15 -11.54
C GLY A 332 2.99 -11.62 -11.10
N PRO A 333 3.78 -12.08 -10.11
CA PRO A 333 3.76 -13.48 -9.62
C PRO A 333 2.39 -13.99 -9.15
N MET A 334 1.54 -13.13 -8.60
CA MET A 334 0.18 -13.52 -8.23
C MET A 334 -0.70 -13.84 -9.45
N ALA A 335 -0.48 -13.15 -10.58
CA ALA A 335 -1.21 -13.41 -11.81
C ALA A 335 -0.78 -14.75 -12.43
N THR A 336 0.52 -15.05 -12.45
CA THR A 336 1.03 -16.35 -12.91
C THR A 336 0.51 -17.50 -12.03
N TRP A 337 0.48 -17.31 -10.70
CA TRP A 337 -0.10 -18.27 -9.75
C TRP A 337 -1.59 -18.51 -9.99
N MET A 338 -2.37 -17.45 -10.25
CA MET A 338 -3.79 -17.54 -10.57
C MET A 338 -4.04 -18.33 -11.87
N ARG A 339 -3.27 -18.07 -12.93
CA ARG A 339 -3.42 -18.79 -14.21
C ARG A 339 -3.07 -20.27 -14.07
N TRP A 340 -1.94 -20.56 -13.42
CA TRP A 340 -1.54 -21.94 -13.13
C TRP A 340 -2.60 -22.69 -12.31
N GLY A 341 -3.15 -22.00 -11.32
CA GLY A 341 -4.20 -22.52 -10.47
C GLY A 341 -5.49 -22.87 -11.20
N LEU A 342 -5.91 -22.02 -12.14
CA LEU A 342 -7.07 -22.25 -13.00
C LEU A 342 -6.92 -23.52 -13.85
N ASP A 343 -5.79 -23.67 -14.54
CA ASP A 343 -5.47 -24.87 -15.35
C ASP A 343 -5.37 -26.15 -14.50
N ASN A 344 -5.12 -26.02 -13.18
CA ASN A 344 -5.03 -27.14 -12.24
C ASN A 344 -6.33 -27.44 -11.45
N ILE A 345 -7.45 -26.80 -11.75
CA ILE A 345 -8.71 -27.04 -11.04
C ILE A 345 -9.19 -28.49 -11.22
N GLY A 346 -9.46 -29.17 -10.10
CA GLY A 346 -9.87 -30.57 -10.08
C GLY A 346 -8.71 -31.57 -10.07
N ASN A 347 -7.47 -31.10 -9.99
CA ASN A 347 -6.30 -31.96 -9.83
C ASN A 347 -6.16 -32.41 -8.36
N ASP A 348 -6.49 -33.67 -8.08
CA ASP A 348 -6.38 -34.26 -6.74
C ASP A 348 -4.93 -34.55 -6.29
N SER A 349 -3.97 -34.46 -7.21
CA SER A 349 -2.55 -34.73 -6.95
C SER A 349 -1.81 -33.53 -6.35
N LEU A 350 -2.47 -32.38 -6.26
CA LEU A 350 -1.91 -31.16 -5.68
C LEU A 350 -1.56 -31.35 -4.19
N ASP A 351 -0.58 -30.56 -3.73
CA ASP A 351 -0.21 -30.54 -2.31
C ASP A 351 -1.45 -30.24 -1.44
N SER A 352 -1.51 -30.87 -0.27
CA SER A 352 -2.57 -30.64 0.72
C SER A 352 -2.69 -29.18 1.20
N LEU A 353 -1.61 -28.41 1.09
CA LEU A 353 -1.53 -26.99 1.45
C LEU A 353 -1.94 -26.07 0.31
N SER A 354 -2.03 -26.58 -0.93
CA SER A 354 -2.44 -25.81 -2.11
C SER A 354 -3.86 -25.26 -1.92
N GLN A 355 -4.06 -23.98 -2.23
CA GLN A 355 -5.39 -23.38 -2.16
C GLN A 355 -6.30 -23.91 -3.28
N TRP A 356 -5.72 -24.30 -4.41
CA TRP A 356 -6.42 -24.78 -5.60
C TRP A 356 -7.07 -26.15 -5.39
N ARG A 357 -6.47 -26.99 -4.55
CA ARG A 357 -7.01 -28.31 -4.18
C ARG A 357 -8.40 -28.24 -3.53
N LYS A 358 -8.78 -27.09 -2.94
CA LYS A 358 -10.11 -26.91 -2.31
C LYS A 358 -11.23 -26.71 -3.33
N ILE A 359 -10.89 -26.38 -4.58
CA ILE A 359 -11.83 -26.09 -5.65
C ILE A 359 -12.13 -27.40 -6.38
N GLN A 360 -13.38 -27.83 -6.30
CA GLN A 360 -13.80 -29.06 -6.97
C GLN A 360 -13.93 -28.82 -8.47
N GLY A 361 -13.32 -29.71 -9.25
CA GLY A 361 -13.55 -29.77 -10.68
C GLY A 361 -14.98 -30.21 -11.03
N SER A 362 -15.32 -30.03 -12.30
CA SER A 362 -16.53 -30.57 -12.91
C SER A 362 -16.14 -31.46 -14.09
N SER A 363 -17.12 -32.15 -14.70
CA SER A 363 -16.85 -32.98 -15.88
C SER A 363 -16.28 -32.20 -17.06
N SER A 364 -16.46 -30.87 -17.12
CA SER A 364 -15.82 -30.04 -18.15
C SER A 364 -14.37 -29.74 -17.83
N THR A 365 -14.03 -29.49 -16.56
CA THR A 365 -12.64 -29.24 -16.15
C THR A 365 -11.80 -30.53 -16.21
N GLU A 366 -12.41 -31.71 -16.07
CA GLU A 366 -11.71 -32.99 -16.30
C GLU A 366 -11.14 -33.12 -17.73
N VAL A 367 -11.70 -32.41 -18.71
CA VAL A 367 -11.24 -32.43 -20.11
C VAL A 367 -10.22 -31.33 -20.39
N THR A 368 -10.26 -30.22 -19.62
CA THR A 368 -9.41 -29.05 -19.85
C THR A 368 -8.21 -28.96 -18.91
N HIS A 369 -8.26 -29.57 -17.72
CA HIS A 369 -7.18 -29.43 -16.74
C HIS A 369 -5.83 -29.89 -17.30
N ASN A 370 -4.78 -29.16 -16.94
CA ASN A 370 -3.40 -29.36 -17.35
C ASN A 370 -3.19 -29.35 -18.87
N ASN A 371 -3.96 -28.53 -19.60
CA ASN A 371 -3.80 -28.39 -21.05
C ASN A 371 -2.91 -27.21 -21.46
N GLN A 372 -2.29 -26.54 -20.47
CA GLN A 372 -1.41 -25.38 -20.66
C GLN A 372 -2.14 -24.14 -21.19
N GLN A 373 -3.40 -23.98 -20.83
CA GLN A 373 -4.21 -22.81 -21.14
C GLN A 373 -5.27 -22.62 -20.06
N VAL A 374 -5.63 -21.38 -19.77
CA VAL A 374 -6.80 -21.09 -18.95
C VAL A 374 -8.07 -21.23 -19.79
N ASP A 375 -8.96 -22.13 -19.39
CA ASP A 375 -10.24 -22.36 -20.05
C ASP A 375 -11.42 -21.67 -19.36
N SER A 376 -12.43 -21.31 -20.15
CA SER A 376 -13.68 -20.72 -19.63
C SER A 376 -14.37 -21.60 -18.57
N SER A 377 -14.19 -22.92 -18.65
CA SER A 377 -14.79 -23.86 -17.71
C SER A 377 -14.12 -23.85 -16.33
N GLU A 378 -12.82 -23.52 -16.27
CA GLU A 378 -12.05 -23.37 -15.04
C GLU A 378 -12.35 -22.05 -14.36
N VAL A 379 -12.43 -20.96 -15.15
CA VAL A 379 -12.89 -19.65 -14.66
C VAL A 379 -14.27 -19.78 -14.04
N GLN A 380 -15.22 -20.44 -14.73
CA GLN A 380 -16.55 -20.68 -14.20
C GLN A 380 -16.55 -21.54 -12.93
N ALA A 381 -15.66 -22.54 -12.82
CA ALA A 381 -15.53 -23.37 -11.62
C ALA A 381 -15.07 -22.53 -10.42
N LEU A 382 -14.09 -21.65 -10.60
CA LEU A 382 -13.63 -20.74 -9.56
C LEU A 382 -14.72 -19.73 -9.16
N GLU A 383 -15.38 -19.09 -10.13
CA GLU A 383 -16.50 -18.17 -9.86
C GLU A 383 -17.62 -18.85 -9.06
N THR A 384 -17.96 -20.09 -9.42
CA THR A 384 -18.99 -20.89 -8.72
C THR A 384 -18.53 -21.25 -7.30
N TYR A 385 -17.26 -21.59 -7.11
CA TYR A 385 -16.71 -21.88 -5.79
C TYR A 385 -16.73 -20.66 -4.87
N LEU A 386 -16.33 -19.49 -5.38
CA LEU A 386 -16.26 -18.25 -4.61
C LEU A 386 -17.65 -17.67 -4.30
N SER A 387 -18.57 -17.69 -5.27
CA SER A 387 -19.95 -17.23 -5.09
C SER A 387 -20.83 -18.23 -4.31
N GLY A 388 -20.50 -19.52 -4.36
CA GLY A 388 -21.31 -20.59 -3.77
C GLY A 388 -21.33 -20.59 -2.23
N ARG A 389 -20.24 -20.17 -1.58
CA ARG A 389 -20.15 -20.07 -0.10
C ARG A 389 -19.36 -18.85 0.32
N ALA A 390 -19.96 -18.02 1.17
CA ALA A 390 -19.29 -16.88 1.79
C ALA A 390 -17.96 -17.24 2.50
N SER A 391 -17.89 -18.42 3.12
CA SER A 391 -16.67 -18.90 3.75
C SER A 391 -15.55 -19.22 2.74
N SER A 392 -15.91 -19.70 1.55
CA SER A 392 -14.95 -19.98 0.47
C SER A 392 -14.34 -18.70 -0.05
N LEU A 393 -15.15 -17.66 -0.29
CA LEU A 393 -14.65 -16.33 -0.67
C LEU A 393 -13.74 -15.75 0.41
N LYS A 394 -14.19 -15.75 1.67
CA LYS A 394 -13.38 -15.27 2.81
C LYS A 394 -12.04 -15.99 2.86
N GLN A 395 -12.05 -17.32 2.75
CA GLN A 395 -10.83 -18.11 2.83
C GLN A 395 -9.90 -17.87 1.64
N PHE A 396 -10.42 -17.83 0.41
CA PHE A 396 -9.59 -17.60 -0.78
C PHE A 396 -8.93 -16.21 -0.75
N MET A 397 -9.67 -15.17 -0.36
CA MET A 397 -9.09 -13.83 -0.18
C MET A 397 -8.04 -13.84 0.94
N PHE A 398 -8.32 -14.50 2.07
CA PHE A 398 -7.47 -14.44 3.26
C PHE A 398 -6.19 -15.30 3.18
N ASP A 399 -6.29 -16.54 2.67
CA ASP A 399 -5.18 -17.50 2.57
C ASP A 399 -4.52 -17.48 1.18
N GLY A 400 -5.29 -17.23 0.12
CA GLY A 400 -4.81 -17.18 -1.26
C GLY A 400 -4.18 -15.84 -1.58
N LEU A 401 -5.01 -14.78 -1.56
CA LEU A 401 -4.61 -13.42 -1.95
C LEU A 401 -3.98 -12.60 -0.81
N MET A 402 -3.98 -13.10 0.44
CA MET A 402 -3.55 -12.36 1.63
C MET A 402 -4.28 -11.01 1.85
N LEU A 403 -5.57 -10.97 1.50
CA LEU A 403 -6.46 -9.83 1.68
C LEU A 403 -7.52 -10.11 2.74
N ASP A 404 -7.72 -9.18 3.67
CA ASP A 404 -8.84 -9.22 4.60
C ASP A 404 -10.12 -8.78 3.89
N SER A 405 -10.95 -9.76 3.55
CA SER A 405 -12.24 -9.55 2.87
C SER A 405 -13.17 -8.58 3.63
N GLY A 406 -13.22 -8.59 4.96
CA GLY A 406 -14.14 -7.73 5.70
C GLY A 406 -13.71 -6.26 5.65
N ARG A 407 -12.40 -6.02 5.68
CA ARG A 407 -11.81 -4.68 5.60
C ARG A 407 -11.82 -4.11 4.18
N LEU A 408 -11.73 -4.95 3.16
CA LEU A 408 -11.79 -4.56 1.76
C LEU A 408 -13.23 -4.37 1.26
N LEU A 409 -14.10 -5.36 1.52
CA LEU A 409 -15.49 -5.36 1.05
C LEU A 409 -16.42 -4.58 1.97
N GLY A 410 -15.92 -4.03 3.09
CA GLY A 410 -16.66 -3.27 4.10
C GLY A 410 -17.64 -4.06 4.95
N VAL A 411 -17.95 -5.30 4.56
CA VAL A 411 -18.73 -6.27 5.32
C VAL A 411 -18.08 -7.64 5.16
N GLU A 412 -18.08 -8.46 6.21
CA GLU A 412 -17.65 -9.83 6.04
C GLU A 412 -18.58 -10.57 5.07
N PRO A 413 -18.07 -11.41 4.14
CA PRO A 413 -18.91 -12.16 3.21
C PRO A 413 -20.05 -12.93 3.86
N ILE A 414 -19.87 -13.41 5.10
CA ILE A 414 -20.88 -14.20 5.84
C ILE A 414 -21.96 -13.32 6.50
N GLU A 415 -21.66 -12.05 6.75
CA GLU A 415 -22.57 -11.06 7.32
C GLU A 415 -23.26 -10.20 6.25
N ALA A 416 -22.88 -10.39 4.98
CA ALA A 416 -23.49 -9.72 3.86
C ALA A 416 -25.00 -10.06 3.79
N ALA A 417 -25.80 -9.08 3.36
CA ALA A 417 -27.25 -9.20 3.25
C ALA A 417 -27.68 -10.20 2.15
N ALA A 418 -26.79 -10.51 1.21
CA ALA A 418 -26.93 -11.53 0.19
C ALA A 418 -25.55 -12.17 -0.08
N ALA A 419 -25.55 -13.38 -0.63
CA ALA A 419 -24.32 -14.04 -1.07
C ALA A 419 -23.61 -13.15 -2.12
N PRO A 420 -22.32 -12.82 -1.92
CA PRO A 420 -21.57 -12.05 -2.90
C PRO A 420 -21.49 -12.76 -4.25
N THR A 421 -21.59 -12.01 -5.34
CA THR A 421 -21.32 -12.51 -6.69
C THR A 421 -19.88 -12.21 -7.03
N VAL A 422 -19.22 -13.15 -7.71
CA VAL A 422 -17.82 -13.02 -8.12
C VAL A 422 -17.73 -13.28 -9.61
N SER A 423 -17.03 -12.41 -10.32
CA SER A 423 -16.69 -12.59 -11.73
C SER A 423 -15.20 -12.39 -11.93
N ILE A 424 -14.60 -13.19 -12.80
CA ILE A 424 -13.16 -13.20 -13.06
C ILE A 424 -12.92 -13.01 -14.55
N ASP A 425 -12.03 -12.08 -14.87
CA ASP A 425 -11.62 -11.78 -16.24
C ASP A 425 -10.08 -11.89 -16.34
N VAL A 426 -9.62 -12.70 -17.30
CA VAL A 426 -8.18 -12.92 -17.59
C VAL A 426 -7.66 -11.96 -18.68
N ASN A 427 -8.47 -10.98 -19.10
CA ASN A 427 -8.12 -9.89 -20.02
C ASN A 427 -7.57 -10.40 -21.37
N ASP A 428 -8.22 -11.42 -21.94
CA ASP A 428 -7.85 -12.08 -23.21
C ASP A 428 -6.46 -12.75 -23.23
N ASP A 429 -5.84 -12.94 -22.07
CA ASP A 429 -4.58 -13.67 -21.93
C ASP A 429 -4.77 -14.99 -21.17
N TYR A 430 -4.93 -16.05 -21.96
CA TYR A 430 -5.17 -17.41 -21.51
C TYR A 430 -3.87 -18.21 -21.29
N GLY A 431 -2.72 -17.62 -21.61
CA GLY A 431 -1.42 -18.29 -21.48
C GLY A 431 -0.74 -18.04 -20.15
N PHE A 432 0.39 -18.71 -19.93
CA PHE A 432 1.18 -18.51 -18.73
C PHE A 432 1.92 -17.16 -18.79
N SER A 433 1.39 -16.18 -18.08
CA SER A 433 1.89 -14.80 -18.07
C SER A 433 1.61 -14.08 -16.76
N ASP A 434 2.31 -12.97 -16.56
CA ASP A 434 2.19 -12.04 -15.43
C ASP A 434 1.19 -10.89 -15.69
N SER A 435 0.46 -10.95 -16.79
CA SER A 435 -0.48 -9.91 -17.20
C SER A 435 -1.69 -9.82 -16.26
N THR A 436 -2.35 -8.67 -16.25
CA THR A 436 -3.41 -8.34 -15.30
C THR A 436 -4.55 -9.37 -15.30
N ILE A 437 -5.02 -9.75 -14.12
CA ILE A 437 -6.30 -10.48 -13.92
C ILE A 437 -7.22 -9.60 -13.10
N THR A 438 -8.49 -9.55 -13.47
CA THR A 438 -9.51 -8.74 -12.80
C THR A 438 -10.49 -9.63 -12.07
N ILE A 439 -10.62 -9.48 -10.76
CA ILE A 439 -11.66 -10.10 -9.93
C ILE A 439 -12.67 -9.02 -9.55
N THR A 440 -13.92 -9.18 -9.96
CA THR A 440 -15.02 -8.29 -9.59
C THR A 440 -15.92 -8.97 -8.56
N ILE A 441 -16.07 -8.36 -7.39
CA ILE A 441 -16.91 -8.85 -6.30
C ILE A 441 -18.04 -7.85 -6.08
N GLU A 442 -19.29 -8.29 -6.23
CA GLU A 442 -20.46 -7.49 -5.84
C GLU A 442 -20.99 -8.00 -4.50
N SER A 443 -21.19 -7.07 -3.57
CA SER A 443 -21.65 -7.36 -2.22
C SER A 443 -22.75 -6.40 -1.83
N LEU A 444 -23.59 -6.85 -0.91
CA LEU A 444 -24.75 -6.10 -0.46
C LEU A 444 -24.76 -6.05 1.07
N GLU A 445 -24.78 -4.83 1.62
CA GLU A 445 -24.69 -4.56 3.06
C GLU A 445 -26.00 -3.89 3.53
N ASN A 446 -26.49 -4.26 4.72
CA ASN A 446 -27.61 -3.55 5.34
C ASN A 446 -27.10 -2.31 6.07
N ILE A 447 -27.78 -1.18 5.91
CA ILE A 447 -27.42 0.07 6.56
C ILE A 447 -27.68 0.00 8.06
N LYS A 448 -26.63 0.21 8.86
CA LYS A 448 -26.73 0.32 10.32
C LYS A 448 -26.54 1.78 10.74
N VAL A 449 -27.64 2.43 11.11
CA VAL A 449 -27.64 3.88 11.44
C VAL A 449 -26.86 4.14 12.72
N GLY A 450 -25.89 5.06 12.66
CA GLY A 450 -25.07 5.47 13.79
C GLY A 450 -23.91 4.53 14.11
N GLU A 451 -23.76 3.41 13.38
CA GLU A 451 -22.59 2.53 13.48
C GLU A 451 -21.49 2.96 12.50
N LYS A 452 -20.24 2.68 12.88
CA LYS A 452 -19.07 2.95 12.02
C LYS A 452 -18.90 1.79 11.05
N SER A 453 -19.04 2.08 9.76
CA SER A 453 -18.71 1.17 8.66
C SER A 453 -17.42 1.62 7.98
N VAL A 454 -16.75 0.70 7.29
CA VAL A 454 -15.54 1.01 6.52
C VAL A 454 -15.87 1.05 5.02
N LEU A 455 -15.32 2.04 4.32
CA LEU A 455 -15.28 2.02 2.85
C LEU A 455 -14.17 1.05 2.43
N PHE A 456 -13.00 1.20 3.06
CA PHE A 456 -11.92 0.23 3.15
C PHE A 456 -11.07 0.53 4.39
N ASP A 457 -10.37 -0.47 4.89
CA ASP A 457 -9.40 -0.38 5.99
C ASP A 457 -8.24 -1.33 5.66
N ASN A 458 -7.03 -1.09 6.18
CA ASN A 458 -5.80 -1.91 6.06
C ASN A 458 -6.08 -3.40 5.75
N PHE A 459 -6.29 -3.71 4.47
CA PHE A 459 -6.82 -5.00 4.04
C PHE A 459 -5.72 -5.89 3.52
N VAL A 460 -4.60 -5.32 3.07
CA VAL A 460 -3.38 -6.10 2.83
C VAL A 460 -2.88 -6.57 4.19
N ARG A 461 -2.75 -7.89 4.34
CA ARG A 461 -2.29 -8.48 5.60
C ARG A 461 -0.78 -8.26 5.76
N PRO A 462 -0.28 -8.02 6.99
CA PRO A 462 1.16 -8.00 7.25
C PRO A 462 1.79 -9.33 6.85
N GLN A 463 2.90 -9.27 6.13
CA GLN A 463 3.62 -10.43 5.63
C GLN A 463 5.02 -10.38 6.22
N ALA A 464 5.31 -11.25 7.19
CA ALA A 464 6.62 -11.33 7.85
C ALA A 464 7.72 -11.94 6.95
N SER A 465 7.73 -11.58 5.67
CA SER A 465 8.67 -12.06 4.67
C SER A 465 9.43 -10.87 4.08
N ALA A 466 10.74 -11.03 3.96
CA ALA A 466 11.62 -10.14 3.22
C ALA A 466 11.16 -9.85 1.78
N THR A 467 10.33 -10.72 1.18
CA THR A 467 9.63 -10.44 -0.08
C THR A 467 8.13 -10.63 0.06
N PRO A 468 7.38 -9.55 0.27
CA PRO A 468 5.93 -9.63 0.32
C PRO A 468 5.35 -10.04 -1.03
N PHE A 469 4.16 -10.63 -1.00
CA PHE A 469 3.34 -10.88 -2.17
C PHE A 469 2.96 -9.56 -2.84
N TRP A 470 2.69 -8.51 -2.07
CA TRP A 470 2.27 -7.20 -2.59
C TRP A 470 3.32 -6.13 -2.30
N THR A 471 3.84 -5.47 -3.34
CA THR A 471 4.84 -4.39 -3.25
C THR A 471 4.28 -3.02 -3.62
N GLU A 472 3.25 -2.99 -4.46
CA GLU A 472 2.52 -1.78 -4.85
C GLU A 472 1.01 -1.98 -4.71
N LEU A 473 0.34 -1.01 -4.06
CA LEU A 473 -1.11 -0.98 -3.85
C LEU A 473 -1.68 0.33 -4.38
N THR A 474 -2.56 0.24 -5.36
CA THR A 474 -3.30 1.39 -5.89
C THR A 474 -4.77 1.32 -5.45
N ILE A 475 -5.30 2.41 -4.90
CA ILE A 475 -6.69 2.47 -4.40
C ILE A 475 -7.44 3.62 -5.10
N ASP A 476 -8.63 3.30 -5.64
CA ASP A 476 -9.64 4.25 -6.11
C ASP A 476 -10.98 3.87 -5.45
N ALA A 477 -11.59 4.77 -4.68
CA ALA A 477 -12.80 4.43 -3.95
C ALA A 477 -13.84 5.54 -3.99
N ARG A 478 -15.10 5.15 -4.15
CA ARG A 478 -16.24 6.05 -4.10
C ARG A 478 -17.37 5.46 -3.27
N LEU A 479 -17.96 6.31 -2.43
CA LEU A 479 -19.22 6.07 -1.75
C LEU A 479 -20.22 7.13 -2.20
N LYS A 480 -21.39 6.70 -2.67
CA LYS A 480 -22.47 7.57 -3.13
C LYS A 480 -23.75 7.26 -2.35
N THR A 481 -24.27 8.25 -1.66
CA THR A 481 -25.51 8.12 -0.90
C THR A 481 -26.73 8.58 -1.71
N SER A 482 -27.93 8.35 -1.18
CA SER A 482 -29.17 8.83 -1.77
C SER A 482 -29.59 10.20 -1.22
N MET A 483 -30.67 10.76 -1.75
CA MET A 483 -31.23 12.04 -1.27
C MET A 483 -31.71 11.98 0.20
N MET A 484 -32.10 10.79 0.67
CA MET A 484 -32.72 10.56 1.99
C MET A 484 -31.80 9.83 2.97
N VAL A 485 -30.63 9.39 2.52
CA VAL A 485 -29.61 8.73 3.35
C VAL A 485 -28.31 9.51 3.18
N GLY A 486 -27.72 9.98 4.27
CA GLY A 486 -26.49 10.77 4.24
C GLY A 486 -25.49 10.29 5.28
N THR A 487 -24.26 10.79 5.20
CA THR A 487 -23.21 10.50 6.17
C THR A 487 -23.29 11.48 7.34
N ALA A 488 -23.20 10.96 8.57
CA ALA A 488 -23.07 11.76 9.78
C ALA A 488 -21.61 12.18 10.01
N ALA A 489 -20.68 11.26 9.73
CA ALA A 489 -19.25 11.48 9.85
C ALA A 489 -18.50 10.65 8.80
N VAL A 490 -17.35 11.16 8.37
CA VAL A 490 -16.38 10.48 7.52
C VAL A 490 -15.01 10.71 8.16
N ASP A 491 -14.26 9.64 8.31
CA ASP A 491 -12.98 9.60 9.02
C ASP A 491 -11.97 8.88 8.11
N GLY A 492 -10.86 9.55 7.80
CA GLY A 492 -9.80 9.01 6.96
C GLY A 492 -8.44 9.14 7.63
N SER A 493 -7.61 8.11 7.52
CA SER A 493 -6.20 8.11 7.94
C SER A 493 -5.33 7.54 6.81
N GLY A 494 -4.10 8.04 6.69
CA GLY A 494 -3.13 7.57 5.69
C GLY A 494 -3.45 7.89 4.22
N ILE A 495 -4.66 8.38 3.91
CA ILE A 495 -5.08 8.66 2.52
C ILE A 495 -5.98 9.89 2.43
N ASP A 496 -5.78 10.69 1.37
CA ASP A 496 -6.58 11.87 1.09
C ASP A 496 -7.95 11.50 0.52
N TYR A 497 -9.00 12.11 1.07
CA TYR A 497 -10.37 11.94 0.59
C TYR A 497 -11.07 13.28 0.39
N SER A 498 -12.01 13.30 -0.55
CA SER A 498 -12.89 14.43 -0.81
C SER A 498 -14.32 14.05 -0.44
N HIS A 499 -14.96 14.85 0.41
CA HIS A 499 -16.35 14.69 0.81
C HIS A 499 -17.18 15.86 0.30
N LYS A 500 -18.16 15.57 -0.56
CA LYS A 500 -19.01 16.58 -1.20
C LYS A 500 -20.47 16.21 -1.06
N ARG A 501 -21.33 17.20 -0.85
CA ARG A 501 -22.78 17.02 -0.73
C ARG A 501 -23.51 17.86 -1.77
N PHE A 502 -24.34 17.18 -2.54
CA PHE A 502 -25.27 17.75 -3.51
C PHE A 502 -26.70 17.62 -2.99
N ILE A 503 -27.69 18.13 -3.72
CA ILE A 503 -29.09 18.07 -3.26
C ILE A 503 -29.63 16.63 -3.27
N TYR A 504 -29.23 15.84 -4.26
CA TYR A 504 -29.75 14.49 -4.50
C TYR A 504 -28.83 13.37 -4.01
N THR A 505 -27.59 13.68 -3.65
CA THR A 505 -26.57 12.68 -3.27
C THR A 505 -25.46 13.32 -2.45
N GLU A 506 -24.80 12.52 -1.63
CA GLU A 506 -23.54 12.84 -0.97
C GLU A 506 -22.49 11.84 -1.43
N THR A 507 -21.28 12.33 -1.72
CA THR A 507 -20.21 11.56 -2.31
C THR A 507 -18.94 11.67 -1.47
N VAL A 508 -18.38 10.54 -1.08
CA VAL A 508 -17.02 10.43 -0.54
C VAL A 508 -16.17 9.80 -1.64
N THR A 509 -15.10 10.47 -2.05
CA THR A 509 -14.23 10.03 -3.14
C THR A 509 -12.78 10.05 -2.68
N VAL A 510 -12.11 8.91 -2.81
CA VAL A 510 -10.66 8.78 -2.68
C VAL A 510 -10.12 8.82 -4.10
N SER A 511 -9.22 9.77 -4.37
CA SER A 511 -8.59 9.84 -5.70
C SER A 511 -7.59 8.69 -5.83
N LYS A 512 -7.35 8.23 -7.06
CA LYS A 512 -6.36 7.18 -7.34
C LYS A 512 -5.05 7.47 -6.62
N THR A 513 -4.74 6.67 -5.60
CA THR A 513 -3.57 6.83 -4.74
C THR A 513 -2.78 5.53 -4.76
N THR A 514 -1.47 5.63 -4.94
CA THR A 514 -0.56 4.49 -4.98
C THR A 514 0.32 4.52 -3.73
N LEU A 515 0.35 3.40 -3.02
CA LEU A 515 1.17 3.12 -1.84
C LEU A 515 2.24 2.11 -2.26
N VAL A 516 3.49 2.37 -1.91
CA VAL A 516 4.64 1.54 -2.30
C VAL A 516 5.42 1.17 -1.04
N GLY A 517 5.71 -0.12 -0.89
CA GLY A 517 6.42 -0.66 0.28
C GLY A 517 5.52 -0.93 1.49
N GLU A 518 6.04 -1.72 2.42
CA GLU A 518 5.29 -2.24 3.57
C GLU A 518 4.82 -1.13 4.52
N ASP A 519 5.68 -0.14 4.80
CA ASP A 519 5.34 0.98 5.69
C ASP A 519 4.14 1.78 5.18
N ALA A 520 4.11 2.09 3.88
CA ALA A 520 3.00 2.85 3.27
C ALA A 520 1.70 2.04 3.24
N MET A 521 1.78 0.70 3.15
CA MET A 521 0.64 -0.21 3.19
C MET A 521 0.22 -0.61 4.61
N SER A 522 0.88 -0.09 5.64
CA SER A 522 0.59 -0.44 7.03
C SER A 522 -0.51 0.41 7.67
N ASP A 523 -0.77 1.63 7.16
CA ASP A 523 -1.76 2.57 7.72
C ASP A 523 -2.48 3.39 6.65
N TYR A 524 -3.63 2.89 6.20
CA TYR A 524 -4.58 3.55 5.32
C TYR A 524 -6.02 3.11 5.65
N ARG A 525 -6.93 4.08 5.80
CA ARG A 525 -8.34 3.80 6.11
C ARG A 525 -9.24 4.92 5.66
N VAL A 526 -10.42 4.56 5.15
CA VAL A 526 -11.56 5.48 5.05
C VAL A 526 -12.80 4.81 5.63
N ALA A 527 -13.35 5.41 6.69
CA ALA A 527 -14.54 4.96 7.38
C ALA A 527 -15.64 6.02 7.33
N TYR A 528 -16.88 5.59 7.43
CA TYR A 528 -18.04 6.45 7.42
C TYR A 528 -19.09 5.98 8.42
N VAL A 529 -19.94 6.91 8.84
CA VAL A 529 -21.11 6.63 9.68
C VAL A 529 -22.33 7.09 8.93
N ILE A 530 -23.28 6.19 8.67
CA ILE A 530 -24.57 6.59 8.11
C ILE A 530 -25.41 7.23 9.22
N GLY A 531 -25.84 8.47 8.97
CA GLY A 531 -26.62 9.23 9.93
C GLY A 531 -28.11 8.90 9.88
N SER A 532 -28.83 9.34 10.91
CA SER A 532 -30.29 9.38 10.88
C SER A 532 -30.81 10.26 9.72
N LEU A 533 -32.11 10.21 9.43
CA LEU A 533 -32.76 11.04 8.40
C LEU A 533 -32.39 12.54 8.44
N ALA A 534 -32.14 13.10 9.62
CA ALA A 534 -31.66 14.48 9.79
C ALA A 534 -30.33 14.81 9.08
N HIS A 535 -29.47 13.81 8.88
CA HIS A 535 -28.17 13.93 8.20
C HIS A 535 -28.27 13.72 6.69
N SER A 536 -29.46 13.40 6.17
CA SER A 536 -29.65 13.22 4.74
C SER A 536 -29.41 14.51 3.96
N PRO A 537 -28.94 14.44 2.70
CA PRO A 537 -28.69 15.62 1.88
C PRO A 537 -29.90 16.55 1.78
N LEU A 538 -31.10 16.01 1.54
CA LEU A 538 -32.32 16.83 1.44
C LEU A 538 -32.70 17.47 2.78
N VAL A 539 -32.69 16.71 3.88
CA VAL A 539 -33.15 17.24 5.17
C VAL A 539 -32.17 18.28 5.71
N THR A 540 -30.86 18.05 5.55
CA THR A 540 -29.84 19.05 5.90
C THR A 540 -29.97 20.32 5.05
N LEU A 541 -30.31 20.21 3.75
CA LEU A 541 -30.63 21.35 2.90
C LEU A 541 -31.84 22.11 3.44
N LEU A 542 -32.95 21.42 3.75
CA LEU A 542 -34.17 22.05 4.24
C LEU A 542 -33.97 22.75 5.58
N GLN A 543 -33.26 22.11 6.52
CA GLN A 543 -32.96 22.67 7.84
C GLN A 543 -32.07 23.92 7.72
N SER A 544 -30.97 23.82 6.98
CA SER A 544 -30.07 24.95 6.78
C SER A 544 -30.72 26.08 5.97
N PHE A 545 -31.54 25.75 4.97
CA PHE A 545 -32.30 26.72 4.18
C PHE A 545 -33.37 27.43 5.02
N ALA A 546 -34.07 26.72 5.91
CA ALA A 546 -35.03 27.34 6.82
C ALA A 546 -34.36 28.38 7.72
N MET A 547 -33.18 28.06 8.26
CA MET A 547 -32.36 29.00 9.05
C MET A 547 -31.91 30.20 8.19
N PHE A 548 -31.44 29.93 6.97
CA PHE A 548 -31.02 30.96 6.02
C PHE A 548 -32.15 31.95 5.70
N VAL A 549 -33.36 31.44 5.42
CA VAL A 549 -34.55 32.25 5.13
C VAL A 549 -34.97 33.05 6.36
N ALA A 550 -34.93 32.46 7.56
CA ALA A 550 -35.31 33.13 8.79
C ALA A 550 -34.42 34.37 9.07
N PHE A 551 -33.10 34.23 9.01
CA PHE A 551 -32.17 35.35 9.19
C PHE A 551 -32.34 36.41 8.11
N THR A 552 -32.44 36.00 6.85
CA THR A 552 -32.61 36.93 5.71
C THR A 552 -33.93 37.70 5.82
N PHE A 553 -35.02 37.05 6.22
CA PHE A 553 -36.32 37.68 6.44
C PHE A 553 -36.27 38.70 7.58
N LEU A 554 -35.65 38.33 8.71
CA LEU A 554 -35.53 39.19 9.87
C LEU A 554 -34.65 40.41 9.58
N ALA A 555 -33.51 40.22 8.91
CA ALA A 555 -32.64 41.30 8.45
C ALA A 555 -33.38 42.25 7.48
N ARG A 556 -34.11 41.70 6.49
CA ARG A 556 -34.92 42.49 5.56
C ARG A 556 -35.99 43.33 6.27
N LYS A 557 -36.60 42.79 7.34
CA LYS A 557 -37.59 43.49 8.17
C LYS A 557 -36.94 44.65 8.92
N LEU A 558 -35.75 44.46 9.48
CA LEU A 558 -34.98 45.51 10.17
C LEU A 558 -34.50 46.63 9.24
N THR A 559 -34.21 46.31 7.97
CA THR A 559 -33.75 47.29 6.96
C THR A 559 -34.86 47.88 6.10
N LYS A 560 -36.15 47.75 6.48
CA LYS A 560 -37.29 48.18 5.63
C LYS A 560 -37.22 49.68 5.27
N ASP A 561 -36.76 50.51 6.21
CA ASP A 561 -36.69 51.97 6.11
C ASP A 561 -35.24 52.49 6.02
N LYS A 562 -34.30 51.62 5.62
CA LYS A 562 -32.85 51.89 5.58
C LYS A 562 -32.28 51.65 4.17
N PRO A 563 -31.10 52.20 3.81
CA PRO A 563 -30.38 51.80 2.61
C PRO A 563 -30.09 50.29 2.63
N ARG A 564 -30.29 49.62 1.49
CA ARG A 564 -30.17 48.16 1.38
C ARG A 564 -28.79 47.66 0.96
N VAL A 565 -27.83 48.56 0.77
CA VAL A 565 -26.48 48.20 0.28
C VAL A 565 -25.80 47.20 1.23
N GLY A 566 -25.77 47.51 2.53
CA GLY A 566 -25.19 46.59 3.53
C GLY A 566 -25.94 45.26 3.65
N PHE A 567 -27.27 45.26 3.47
CA PHE A 567 -28.07 44.04 3.43
C PHE A 567 -27.67 43.16 2.24
N TRP A 568 -27.57 43.72 1.03
CA TRP A 568 -27.20 42.92 -0.15
C TRP A 568 -25.79 42.34 -0.05
N LEU A 569 -24.82 43.12 0.44
CA LEU A 569 -23.44 42.66 0.60
C LEU A 569 -23.34 41.52 1.63
N THR A 570 -24.01 41.65 2.77
CA THR A 570 -24.07 40.59 3.78
C THR A 570 -24.85 39.37 3.33
N SER A 571 -25.92 39.53 2.52
CA SER A 571 -26.65 38.41 1.93
C SER A 571 -25.80 37.58 0.97
N VAL A 572 -24.92 38.22 0.17
CA VAL A 572 -24.02 37.49 -0.74
C VAL A 572 -23.03 36.64 0.06
N LEU A 573 -22.40 37.22 1.10
CA LEU A 573 -21.49 36.49 1.98
C LEU A 573 -22.19 35.35 2.71
N PHE A 574 -23.41 35.61 3.22
CA PHE A 574 -24.19 34.60 3.93
C PHE A 574 -24.59 33.42 3.02
N THR A 575 -24.99 33.71 1.78
CA THR A 575 -25.23 32.68 0.76
C THR A 575 -23.96 31.91 0.43
N GLY A 576 -22.81 32.61 0.37
CA GLY A 576 -21.49 31.99 0.17
C GLY A 576 -21.13 31.00 1.28
N VAL A 577 -21.29 31.39 2.55
CA VAL A 577 -21.04 30.50 3.70
C VAL A 577 -22.02 29.31 3.71
N TRP A 578 -23.30 29.55 3.45
CA TRP A 578 -24.30 28.48 3.34
C TRP A 578 -23.97 27.49 2.22
N GLY A 579 -23.71 27.98 1.02
CA GLY A 579 -23.37 27.14 -0.14
C GLY A 579 -22.06 26.38 0.05
N TYR A 580 -21.02 27.04 0.59
CA TYR A 580 -19.73 26.41 0.88
C TYR A 580 -19.85 25.31 1.92
N SER A 581 -20.47 25.61 3.07
CA SER A 581 -20.65 24.63 4.15
C SER A 581 -21.49 23.43 3.73
N TYR A 582 -22.52 23.65 2.90
CA TYR A 582 -23.32 22.58 2.32
C TYR A 582 -22.53 21.76 1.30
N PHE A 583 -21.86 22.41 0.34
CA PHE A 583 -21.15 21.72 -0.74
C PHE A 583 -20.00 20.83 -0.24
N PHE A 584 -19.22 21.30 0.74
CA PHE A 584 -18.14 20.54 1.38
C PHE A 584 -18.64 19.61 2.50
N ALA A 585 -19.94 19.32 2.53
CA ALA A 585 -20.54 18.31 3.38
C ALA A 585 -20.19 18.42 4.87
N LEU A 586 -20.01 19.64 5.39
CA LEU A 586 -19.67 19.84 6.80
C LEU A 586 -20.71 19.15 7.71
N PRO A 587 -20.28 18.57 8.84
CA PRO A 587 -21.19 17.99 9.81
C PRO A 587 -22.28 18.99 10.19
N LEU A 588 -23.52 18.49 10.32
CA LEU A 588 -24.72 19.33 10.48
C LEU A 588 -24.58 20.38 11.60
N VAL A 589 -23.97 20.00 12.73
CA VAL A 589 -23.76 20.90 13.87
C VAL A 589 -22.87 22.08 13.48
N PHE A 590 -21.74 21.84 12.79
CA PHE A 590 -20.84 22.90 12.36
C PHE A 590 -21.49 23.81 11.32
N MET A 591 -22.26 23.24 10.39
CA MET A 591 -23.03 24.03 9.41
C MET A 591 -24.03 24.97 10.10
N LEU A 592 -24.83 24.46 11.03
CA LEU A 592 -25.83 25.27 11.75
C LEU A 592 -25.18 26.35 12.62
N VAL A 593 -24.04 26.04 13.26
CA VAL A 593 -23.27 27.03 14.05
C VAL A 593 -22.70 28.13 13.14
N ALA A 594 -22.07 27.76 12.02
CA ALA A 594 -21.53 28.73 11.07
C ALA A 594 -22.61 29.65 10.50
N LEU A 595 -23.77 29.09 10.16
CA LEU A 595 -24.95 29.84 9.72
C LEU A 595 -25.51 30.74 10.82
N GLY A 596 -25.55 30.26 12.06
CA GLY A 596 -25.98 31.05 13.21
C GLY A 596 -25.10 32.28 13.42
N VAL A 597 -23.77 32.11 13.44
CA VAL A 597 -22.80 33.20 13.62
C VAL A 597 -22.90 34.22 12.47
N ALA A 598 -22.89 33.75 11.22
CA ALA A 598 -23.01 34.62 10.05
C ALA A 598 -24.37 35.36 10.01
N GLY A 599 -25.45 34.69 10.41
CA GLY A 599 -26.79 35.28 10.53
C GLY A 599 -26.87 36.36 11.59
N VAL A 600 -26.26 36.16 12.77
CA VAL A 600 -26.19 37.19 13.82
C VAL A 600 -25.38 38.40 13.38
N MET A 601 -24.25 38.19 12.68
CA MET A 601 -23.47 39.28 12.09
C MET A 601 -24.27 40.08 11.06
N MET A 602 -25.04 39.39 10.21
CA MET A 602 -25.96 40.03 9.26
C MET A 602 -27.00 40.89 9.99
N LEU A 603 -27.56 40.41 11.10
CA LEU A 603 -28.51 41.18 11.92
C LEU A 603 -27.84 42.39 12.58
N ALA A 604 -26.61 42.26 13.08
CA ALA A 604 -25.87 43.38 13.65
C ALA A 604 -25.66 44.51 12.61
N VAL A 605 -25.25 44.17 11.39
CA VAL A 605 -25.14 45.14 10.28
C VAL A 605 -26.50 45.77 9.95
N ALA A 606 -27.58 44.99 9.96
CA ALA A 606 -28.94 45.50 9.76
C ALA A 606 -29.41 46.44 10.88
N VAL A 607 -28.92 46.27 12.11
CA VAL A 607 -29.21 47.17 13.26
C VAL A 607 -28.39 48.46 13.17
N VAL A 608 -27.08 48.36 12.91
CA VAL A 608 -26.15 49.51 12.91
C VAL A 608 -26.33 50.42 11.68
N THR A 609 -26.84 49.91 10.57
CA THR A 609 -27.10 50.72 9.36
C THR A 609 -27.98 51.94 9.68
N PRO A 610 -27.52 53.18 9.41
CA PRO A 610 -28.25 54.39 9.76
C PRO A 610 -29.51 54.58 8.89
N LYS A 611 -30.52 55.24 9.43
CA LYS A 611 -31.67 55.71 8.64
C LYS A 611 -31.22 56.97 7.89
N ILE A 612 -31.18 56.90 6.56
CA ILE A 612 -30.86 58.07 5.72
C ILE A 612 -32.02 59.06 5.84
N SER A 613 -31.72 60.30 6.25
CA SER A 613 -32.68 61.40 6.20
C SER A 613 -32.91 61.83 4.75
N LEU A 614 -34.07 62.41 4.42
CA LEU A 614 -34.39 62.84 3.05
C LEU A 614 -33.32 63.77 2.44
N ASP A 615 -32.61 64.53 3.28
CA ASP A 615 -31.55 65.44 2.89
C ASP A 615 -30.26 64.71 2.48
N ASP A 616 -29.95 63.56 3.09
CA ASP A 616 -28.76 62.74 2.77
C ASP A 616 -29.00 61.83 1.55
N ALA A 617 -30.25 61.43 1.28
CA ALA A 617 -30.61 60.62 0.11
C ALA A 617 -30.37 61.34 -1.23
N LEU A 618 -30.45 62.68 -1.21
CA LEU A 618 -30.14 63.53 -2.37
C LEU A 618 -28.64 63.65 -2.64
N ALA A 619 -27.79 63.48 -1.63
CA ALA A 619 -26.34 63.51 -1.77
C ALA A 619 -25.78 62.16 -2.27
N ASP A 620 -26.37 61.05 -1.83
CA ASP A 620 -25.91 59.69 -2.13
C ASP A 620 -26.26 59.24 -3.58
N GLU A 621 -27.36 59.77 -4.16
CA GLU A 621 -27.71 59.50 -5.57
C GLU A 621 -26.68 60.08 -6.57
N ALA A 622 -25.94 61.13 -6.17
CA ALA A 622 -24.85 61.70 -6.97
C ALA A 622 -23.56 60.86 -6.91
N ALA A 623 -23.30 60.17 -5.80
CA ALA A 623 -22.14 59.30 -5.64
C ALA A 623 -22.35 57.91 -6.29
N TYR A 624 -23.58 57.38 -6.21
CA TYR A 624 -23.93 56.04 -6.73
C TYR A 624 -23.81 55.90 -8.25
N PHE A 625 -23.81 57.00 -9.01
CA PHE A 625 -23.70 56.97 -10.48
C PHE A 625 -22.30 56.59 -11.00
N THR A 626 -21.28 56.54 -10.13
CA THR A 626 -19.87 56.37 -10.55
C THR A 626 -19.31 54.96 -10.41
N ILE A 627 -20.00 54.00 -9.77
CA ILE A 627 -19.36 52.72 -9.34
C ILE A 627 -20.00 51.44 -9.94
N MET A 628 -21.20 51.46 -10.54
CA MET A 628 -21.78 50.24 -11.16
C MET A 628 -22.30 50.46 -12.59
N PRO A 629 -22.00 49.56 -13.56
CA PRO A 629 -22.64 49.57 -14.85
C PRO A 629 -24.09 49.09 -14.71
N SER A 630 -25.00 49.91 -15.22
CA SER A 630 -26.44 49.78 -15.08
C SER A 630 -27.02 48.57 -15.82
N ILE A 631 -27.43 47.53 -15.10
CA ILE A 631 -28.40 46.54 -15.59
C ILE A 631 -29.77 46.84 -14.96
N GLY A 632 -30.63 47.50 -15.73
CA GLY A 632 -32.08 47.26 -15.73
C GLY A 632 -32.95 47.66 -14.54
N ILE A 633 -32.52 48.48 -13.58
CA ILE A 633 -33.40 48.87 -12.46
C ILE A 633 -34.25 50.10 -12.82
N ARG A 634 -35.59 49.90 -12.85
CA ARG A 634 -36.61 50.95 -13.04
C ARG A 634 -36.34 52.16 -12.14
N LYS A 635 -36.03 53.30 -12.78
CA LYS A 635 -35.92 54.64 -12.18
C LYS A 635 -37.10 54.94 -11.26
N LYS A 636 -36.93 54.84 -9.95
CA LYS A 636 -37.88 55.42 -9.00
C LYS A 636 -37.51 56.89 -8.84
N ARG A 637 -37.90 57.74 -9.81
CA ARG A 637 -37.70 59.19 -9.71
C ARG A 637 -38.28 59.66 -8.38
N VAL A 638 -37.43 60.20 -7.51
CA VAL A 638 -37.88 60.92 -6.32
C VAL A 638 -38.78 62.05 -6.82
N LYS A 639 -40.08 62.00 -6.49
CA LYS A 639 -41.05 63.03 -6.87
C LYS A 639 -40.78 64.27 -6.01
N ILE A 640 -39.89 65.14 -6.47
CA ILE A 640 -39.74 66.47 -5.87
C ILE A 640 -41.07 67.22 -6.10
N PRO A 641 -41.74 67.72 -5.06
CA PRO A 641 -42.98 68.47 -5.23
C PRO A 641 -42.71 69.73 -6.05
N VAL A 642 -43.45 69.88 -7.15
CA VAL A 642 -43.36 71.02 -8.06
C VAL A 642 -44.58 71.90 -7.85
N VAL A 643 -44.36 73.17 -7.54
CA VAL A 643 -45.41 74.19 -7.46
C VAL A 643 -45.36 75.01 -8.74
N LYS A 644 -46.52 75.23 -9.37
CA LYS A 644 -46.61 76.15 -10.52
C LYS A 644 -46.64 77.57 -10.02
N CYS A 645 -45.81 78.44 -10.59
CA CYS A 645 -45.88 79.86 -10.31
C CYS A 645 -47.26 80.41 -10.75
N PRO A 646 -48.01 81.09 -9.88
CA PRO A 646 -49.30 81.67 -10.26
C PRO A 646 -49.18 82.80 -11.30
N VAL A 647 -47.98 83.37 -11.47
CA VAL A 647 -47.75 84.52 -12.38
C VAL A 647 -47.32 84.08 -13.79
N CYS A 648 -46.37 83.16 -13.90
CA CYS A 648 -45.85 82.71 -15.21
C CYS A 648 -46.08 81.23 -15.52
N ALA A 649 -46.82 80.51 -14.67
CA ALA A 649 -47.09 79.06 -14.77
C ALA A 649 -45.83 78.15 -14.76
N ASP A 650 -44.65 78.73 -14.54
CA ASP A 650 -43.39 78.00 -14.55
C ASP A 650 -43.27 77.05 -13.35
N LYS A 651 -42.58 75.93 -13.55
CA LYS A 651 -42.53 74.79 -12.63
C LYS A 651 -41.37 74.93 -11.65
N ILE A 652 -41.66 75.25 -10.40
CA ILE A 652 -40.65 75.43 -9.36
C ILE A 652 -40.56 74.17 -8.49
N ALA A 653 -39.39 73.53 -8.48
CA ALA A 653 -39.13 72.37 -7.65
C ALA A 653 -38.80 72.78 -6.21
N VAL A 654 -39.62 72.36 -5.23
CA VAL A 654 -39.42 72.70 -3.81
C VAL A 654 -38.52 71.67 -3.16
N ARG A 655 -37.25 72.03 -2.95
CA ARG A 655 -36.21 71.12 -2.44
C ARG A 655 -36.10 71.04 -0.91
N THR A 656 -36.89 71.82 -0.16
CA THR A 656 -36.81 71.87 1.31
C THR A 656 -38.16 71.59 1.98
N THR A 657 -38.10 70.91 3.13
CA THR A 657 -39.25 70.53 3.97
C THR A 657 -39.59 71.57 5.04
N LYS A 658 -38.73 72.56 5.30
CA LYS A 658 -39.02 73.65 6.25
C LYS A 658 -40.10 74.58 5.70
N ARG A 659 -41.03 74.99 6.56
CA ARG A 659 -42.13 75.91 6.23
C ARG A 659 -42.24 77.01 7.29
N PRO A 660 -42.54 78.27 6.91
CA PRO A 660 -42.74 78.76 5.54
C PRO A 660 -41.41 78.94 4.79
N VAL A 661 -41.33 78.51 3.52
CA VAL A 661 -40.16 78.73 2.67
C VAL A 661 -40.45 79.80 1.61
N ARG A 662 -39.49 80.69 1.37
CA ARG A 662 -39.55 81.68 0.29
C ARG A 662 -38.69 81.19 -0.87
N VAL A 663 -39.32 80.91 -2.01
CA VAL A 663 -38.63 80.43 -3.23
C VAL A 663 -38.82 81.48 -4.33
N ARG A 664 -37.75 81.75 -5.07
CA ARG A 664 -37.77 82.66 -6.22
C ARG A 664 -38.18 81.88 -7.46
N CYS A 665 -39.05 82.44 -8.30
CA CYS A 665 -39.41 81.86 -9.58
C CYS A 665 -38.38 82.27 -10.65
N ASP A 666 -37.77 81.31 -11.34
CA ASP A 666 -36.76 81.62 -12.37
C ASP A 666 -37.36 82.31 -13.62
N GLY A 667 -38.62 82.03 -13.97
CA GLY A 667 -39.26 82.60 -15.16
C GLY A 667 -39.82 84.02 -15.00
N CYS A 668 -40.16 84.49 -13.79
CA CYS A 668 -40.74 85.83 -13.58
C CYS A 668 -40.21 86.58 -12.36
N ASP A 669 -39.19 86.04 -11.71
CA ASP A 669 -38.46 86.63 -10.59
C ASP A 669 -39.27 86.91 -9.32
N THR A 670 -40.55 86.50 -9.30
CA THR A 670 -41.43 86.69 -8.15
C THR A 670 -41.06 85.78 -6.98
N ARG A 671 -41.16 86.32 -5.76
CA ARG A 671 -40.91 85.56 -4.51
C ARG A 671 -42.20 84.92 -4.03
N LEU A 672 -42.26 83.59 -4.08
CA LEU A 672 -43.38 82.80 -3.60
C LEU A 672 -43.12 82.36 -2.16
N LYS A 673 -44.07 82.64 -1.27
CA LYS A 673 -44.08 82.09 0.09
C LYS A 673 -44.91 80.81 0.07
N ILE A 674 -44.25 79.68 0.24
CA ILE A 674 -44.87 78.37 0.35
C ILE A 674 -45.03 78.10 1.85
N SER A 675 -46.25 78.27 2.34
CA SER A 675 -46.64 78.02 3.74
C SER A 675 -46.69 76.54 4.08
#